data_AF-A0AAX4PFZ2-F1
#
_entry.id   AF-A0AAX4PFZ2-F1
#
_cell.length_a   1.000
_cell.length_b   1.000
_cell.length_c   1.000
_cell.angle_alpha   90.00
_cell.angle_beta   90.00
_cell.angle_gamma   90.00
#
_symmetry.space_group_name_H-M   'P 1'
#
loop_
_entity.id
_entity.type
_entity.pdbx_description
1 polymer ?
#
loop_
_entity_poly.entity_id
_entity_poly.type
_entity_poly.pdbx_seq_one_letter_code
_entity_poly.pdbx_strand_id
1 'polypeptide(L)'
;MMMGAGSTLRGLLRKQGITPASVLGQVKRNLNLSQGLRMKENTPSMDSSCFKIVSPSVLEIPIQDQQGLLKSLYVGVHAPVSSQRPGNGGLRLWSYDTEEDAVAECAELSRGMSLKHSIYNTGFGGAKLVANAKSLTDVPSICKQKLMEDVAKALHSLQGSVYTGCDMNTNFDDMRYLNELCPYVLASLDSTIDANRSTAHGVVGSAVEAARILLGGHKGKRFLVVGTGKVGTHVSELLSSLGCRVSCHDVDPSRADIPGCENVSHQDWWLAPHDVLVPCCSSGIITHAAAAHLRESGETKCVVGATNIPFASDEALQELVGKGDVVFVPDMLSSAGAVLADSIEHFSKEEYESARDNEVYAFVQTLTRDKTTEYLDRTQSSQGSSARPMAVLATVHEDKSGLPVGKKFTTFVNGEESQYDVVVVGGGMAGTAASYYLSKLAPDLKVAVLEAGEIADPSGSSYGESRMYRRMYSDEYFSVMQSKALDLWRDVERESGLSLLKENGLLFYGETDTGETVEGSIPGAAEIMSKLNIPHEYFDHHEKMDAKWPMRSVPGYEGVYEASAGSINSSLACRAMMDLAQDAAGHDLFTNTSVLDLGIPSPGDVRITCADGKLFRSNKVVLAAGAWTNSILGHLDAELDLELWAMHWGHYRVDPELKHKYPQWFCFRKEVPDLWDGGLYYGFPCEGDESVIKVGIDFCPDHPEFRMRDMADYVRRPNDKIVKLIDDFVRENWVGVGERVDMYSSPYTCTRDQYFVLDRLPSHEEVTLFTGGCGRAFKFAPLLGKLLAEKTLGMAPSHDIAPFSAARECVQWPKVKAMA
;
A
#
# COMPACT_ATOMS: atom_id res chain seq x y z
N MET A 1 44.07 -4.01 6.53
CA MET A 1 44.75 -4.02 7.85
C MET A 1 43.70 -3.77 8.93
N MET A 2 43.17 -4.83 9.54
CA MET A 2 42.45 -4.75 10.82
C MET A 2 42.94 -5.92 11.65
N MET A 3 43.86 -5.64 12.57
CA MET A 3 44.33 -6.56 13.60
C MET A 3 43.93 -5.97 14.95
N GLY A 4 43.36 -6.81 15.82
CA GLY A 4 43.56 -6.66 17.26
C GLY A 4 42.31 -6.45 18.12
N ALA A 5 41.66 -7.55 18.50
CA ALA A 5 40.98 -7.67 19.80
C ALA A 5 40.85 -9.14 20.26
N GLY A 6 41.82 -9.99 19.94
CA GLY A 6 41.86 -11.36 20.45
C GLY A 6 42.47 -11.43 21.85
N SER A 7 41.65 -11.18 22.89
CA SER A 7 42.01 -11.54 24.27
C SER A 7 41.08 -12.64 24.77
N THR A 8 41.69 -13.76 25.15
CA THR A 8 41.08 -15.09 25.32
C THR A 8 39.95 -15.14 26.36
N LEU A 9 38.82 -15.75 25.98
CA LEU A 9 37.61 -16.02 26.78
C LEU A 9 37.91 -16.69 28.15
N ARG A 10 39.01 -17.46 28.25
CA ARG A 10 39.49 -18.04 29.53
C ARG A 10 39.93 -16.99 30.56
N GLY A 11 40.38 -15.82 30.12
CA GLY A 11 40.74 -14.68 30.98
C GLY A 11 39.53 -13.89 31.47
N LEU A 12 38.48 -13.79 30.63
CA LEU A 12 37.23 -13.08 30.95
C LEU A 12 36.35 -13.85 31.94
N LEU A 13 36.25 -15.18 31.79
CA LEU A 13 35.50 -16.04 32.71
C LEU A 13 36.10 -16.06 34.14
N ARG A 14 37.42 -15.91 34.27
CA ARG A 14 38.10 -15.78 35.58
C ARG A 14 37.92 -14.40 36.22
N LYS A 15 37.84 -13.32 35.42
CA LYS A 15 37.64 -11.95 35.94
C LYS A 15 36.24 -11.71 36.52
N GLN A 16 35.23 -12.52 36.14
CA GLN A 16 33.86 -12.41 36.66
C GLN A 16 33.51 -13.42 37.77
N GLY A 17 34.47 -14.23 38.26
CA GLY A 17 34.22 -15.19 39.34
C GLY A 17 33.30 -16.37 38.98
N ILE A 18 33.08 -16.61 37.68
CA ILE A 18 32.18 -17.66 37.18
C ILE A 18 32.95 -18.99 37.11
N THR A 19 32.48 -20.00 37.84
CA THR A 19 33.10 -21.34 37.88
C THR A 19 32.47 -22.27 36.82
N PRO A 20 33.18 -23.30 36.31
CA PRO A 20 32.60 -24.27 35.38
C PRO A 20 31.31 -24.94 35.90
N ALA A 21 31.19 -25.13 37.22
CA ALA A 21 29.97 -25.65 37.87
C ALA A 21 28.79 -24.66 37.80
N SER A 22 29.04 -23.35 37.92
CA SER A 22 27.99 -22.33 37.79
C SER A 22 27.52 -22.16 36.33
N VAL A 23 28.42 -22.32 35.35
CA VAL A 23 28.09 -22.36 33.91
C VAL A 23 27.19 -23.56 33.59
N LEU A 24 27.58 -24.76 34.03
CA LEU A 24 26.81 -25.99 33.86
C LEU A 24 25.41 -25.87 34.50
N GLY A 25 25.33 -25.30 35.70
CA GLY A 25 24.07 -25.07 36.40
C GLY A 25 23.18 -24.01 35.75
N GLN A 26 23.73 -23.06 34.99
CA GLN A 26 22.94 -22.03 34.31
C GLN A 26 22.31 -22.56 33.03
N VAL A 27 23.06 -23.26 32.18
CA VAL A 27 22.50 -23.88 30.95
C VAL A 27 21.47 -24.95 31.30
N LYS A 28 21.73 -25.79 32.30
CA LYS A 28 20.75 -26.79 32.78
C LYS A 28 19.47 -26.13 33.30
N ARG A 29 19.57 -24.99 33.99
CA ARG A 29 18.39 -24.20 34.40
C ARG A 29 17.68 -23.60 33.19
N ASN A 30 18.42 -23.10 32.21
CA ASN A 30 17.86 -22.52 31.00
C ASN A 30 17.10 -23.57 30.15
N LEU A 31 17.55 -24.82 30.12
CA LEU A 31 16.87 -25.91 29.42
C LEU A 31 15.97 -26.77 30.32
N ASN A 32 15.74 -26.32 31.56
CA ASN A 32 14.96 -27.02 32.59
C ASN A 32 15.36 -28.50 32.83
N LEU A 33 16.66 -28.81 32.71
CA LEU A 33 17.24 -30.16 32.82
C LEU A 33 17.42 -30.63 34.29
N SER A 34 16.89 -29.89 35.27
CA SER A 34 17.26 -30.04 36.70
C SER A 34 16.17 -30.60 37.63
N GLN A 35 15.06 -31.13 37.11
CA GLN A 35 14.16 -31.93 37.95
C GLN A 35 14.09 -33.34 37.39
N GLY A 36 14.38 -34.33 38.24
CA GLY A 36 14.10 -35.73 37.95
C GLY A 36 12.61 -35.87 37.63
N LEU A 37 12.29 -35.87 36.34
CA LEU A 37 11.03 -36.33 35.80
C LEU A 37 10.83 -37.76 36.31
N ARG A 38 9.82 -37.95 37.17
CA ARG A 38 9.29 -39.30 37.42
C ARG A 38 8.80 -39.82 36.08
N MET A 39 9.60 -40.71 35.51
CA MET A 39 9.40 -41.28 34.20
C MET A 39 8.12 -42.10 34.17
N LYS A 40 7.25 -41.84 33.19
CA LYS A 40 6.48 -42.93 32.58
C LYS A 40 7.47 -43.77 31.77
N GLU A 41 7.39 -45.08 31.91
CA GLU A 41 8.42 -46.09 31.56
C GLU A 41 8.84 -46.22 30.08
N ASN A 42 8.65 -45.23 29.19
CA ASN A 42 9.03 -45.38 27.76
C ASN A 42 9.59 -44.12 27.07
N THR A 43 10.14 -43.14 27.79
CA THR A 43 10.78 -41.97 27.17
C THR A 43 12.31 -42.03 27.32
N PRO A 44 13.10 -41.90 26.24
CA PRO A 44 14.56 -41.83 26.35
C PRO A 44 14.96 -40.58 27.15
N SER A 45 15.71 -40.75 28.24
CA SER A 45 16.41 -39.66 28.91
C SER A 45 17.36 -38.98 27.91
N MET A 46 17.47 -37.65 27.92
CA MET A 46 18.51 -36.93 27.18
C MET A 46 19.88 -37.55 27.49
N ASP A 47 20.54 -38.12 26.48
CA ASP A 47 21.89 -38.64 26.64
C ASP A 47 22.87 -37.46 26.69
N SER A 48 23.55 -37.30 27.82
CA SER A 48 24.55 -36.24 28.02
C SER A 48 25.76 -36.33 27.08
N SER A 49 25.88 -37.40 26.29
CA SER A 49 26.89 -37.54 25.24
C SER A 49 26.59 -36.76 23.95
N CYS A 50 25.38 -36.21 23.78
CA CYS A 50 24.95 -35.60 22.51
C CYS A 50 25.32 -34.12 22.32
N PHE A 51 25.77 -33.42 23.36
CA PHE A 51 26.12 -31.99 23.28
C PHE A 51 27.18 -31.59 24.31
N LYS A 52 27.86 -30.47 24.06
CA LYS A 52 28.86 -29.87 24.95
C LYS A 52 28.45 -28.44 25.31
N ILE A 53 28.53 -28.09 26.59
CA ILE A 53 28.30 -26.70 27.02
C ILE A 53 29.58 -25.90 26.76
N VAL A 54 29.49 -24.89 25.88
CA VAL A 54 30.64 -24.04 25.48
C VAL A 54 30.57 -22.63 26.05
N SER A 55 29.38 -22.19 26.49
CA SER A 55 29.19 -20.94 27.24
C SER A 55 27.99 -21.05 28.21
N PRO A 56 27.75 -20.08 29.11
CA PRO A 56 26.61 -20.08 30.03
C PRO A 56 25.22 -20.14 29.38
N SER A 57 25.14 -19.91 28.07
CA SER A 57 23.89 -19.93 27.30
C SER A 57 23.99 -20.72 25.99
N VAL A 58 25.13 -21.33 25.67
CA VAL A 58 25.35 -21.98 24.36
C VAL A 58 25.78 -23.44 24.50
N LEU A 59 25.05 -24.30 23.79
CA LEU A 59 25.38 -25.69 23.53
C LEU A 59 26.10 -25.81 22.18
N GLU A 60 27.12 -26.65 22.12
CA GLU A 60 27.75 -27.15 20.91
C GLU A 60 27.24 -28.57 20.65
N ILE A 61 26.72 -28.79 19.45
CA ILE A 61 26.25 -30.08 18.96
C ILE A 61 27.12 -30.45 17.75
N PRO A 62 27.82 -31.58 17.78
CA PRO A 62 28.63 -32.01 16.64
C PRO A 62 27.70 -32.33 15.47
N ILE A 63 28.01 -31.77 14.30
CA ILE A 63 27.34 -32.05 13.03
C ILE A 63 28.35 -32.56 12.02
N GLN A 64 27.92 -33.36 11.05
CA GLN A 64 28.81 -33.90 10.03
C GLN A 64 28.18 -33.75 8.65
N ASP A 65 28.83 -32.98 7.79
CA ASP A 65 28.60 -33.11 6.35
C ASP A 65 29.62 -34.07 5.73
N GLN A 66 29.22 -34.74 4.64
CA GLN A 66 30.06 -35.74 3.97
C GLN A 66 31.37 -35.16 3.41
N GLN A 67 31.41 -33.85 3.18
CA GLN A 67 32.55 -33.13 2.61
C GLN A 67 33.41 -32.46 3.69
N GLY A 68 32.97 -32.49 4.96
CA GLY A 68 33.65 -31.85 6.09
C GLY A 68 33.71 -30.32 5.96
N LEU A 69 32.77 -29.67 5.27
CA LEU A 69 32.68 -28.21 5.14
C LEU A 69 32.04 -27.55 6.36
N LEU A 70 31.37 -28.32 7.23
CA LEU A 70 30.79 -27.85 8.49
C LEU A 70 31.72 -28.15 9.67
N LYS A 71 31.77 -27.22 10.63
CA LYS A 71 32.50 -27.38 11.91
C LYS A 71 31.59 -27.92 13.01
N SER A 72 30.71 -27.07 13.54
CA SER A 72 29.80 -27.38 14.65
C SER A 72 28.47 -26.63 14.51
N LEU A 73 27.40 -27.17 15.13
CA LEU A 73 26.15 -26.45 15.37
C LEU A 73 26.17 -25.88 16.78
N TYR A 74 25.86 -24.60 16.93
CA TYR A 74 25.67 -23.96 18.23
C TYR A 74 24.21 -23.64 18.46
N VAL A 75 23.69 -24.00 19.64
CA VAL A 75 22.33 -23.70 20.08
C VAL A 75 22.40 -22.78 21.31
N GLY A 76 22.04 -21.52 21.10
CA GLY A 76 21.98 -20.49 22.13
C GLY A 76 20.60 -20.43 22.75
N VAL A 77 20.53 -20.43 24.09
CA VAL A 77 19.30 -20.27 24.87
C VAL A 77 19.58 -19.33 26.03
N HIS A 78 19.07 -18.11 25.94
CA HIS A 78 19.42 -17.04 26.86
C HIS A 78 18.69 -17.12 28.22
N ALA A 79 17.43 -17.55 28.22
CA ALA A 79 16.58 -17.63 29.41
C ALA A 79 15.92 -19.03 29.53
N PRO A 80 15.32 -19.39 30.69
CA PRO A 80 14.60 -20.65 30.84
C PRO A 80 13.53 -20.88 29.77
N VAL A 81 13.66 -22.00 29.06
CA VAL A 81 12.74 -22.52 28.05
C VAL A 81 12.25 -23.91 28.45
N SER A 82 11.09 -24.28 27.92
CA SER A 82 10.48 -25.61 28.10
C SER A 82 9.51 -25.86 26.95
N SER A 83 8.92 -27.05 26.86
CA SER A 83 7.86 -27.32 25.88
C SER A 83 6.61 -26.43 26.04
N GLN A 84 6.39 -25.83 27.22
CA GLN A 84 5.28 -24.89 27.47
C GLN A 84 5.63 -23.43 27.11
N ARG A 85 6.92 -23.09 27.13
CA ARG A 85 7.46 -21.79 26.71
C ARG A 85 8.76 -22.03 25.95
N PRO A 86 8.67 -22.51 24.70
CA PRO A 86 9.85 -22.89 23.94
C PRO A 86 10.72 -21.68 23.62
N GLY A 87 12.01 -21.91 23.40
CA GLY A 87 12.88 -20.95 22.75
C GLY A 87 12.56 -20.88 21.26
N ASN A 88 12.56 -19.70 20.66
CA ASN A 88 12.48 -19.54 19.21
C ASN A 88 13.63 -18.64 18.72
N GLY A 89 14.33 -19.10 17.68
CA GLY A 89 15.11 -18.25 16.78
C GLY A 89 15.64 -19.01 15.56
N GLY A 90 15.87 -18.30 14.46
CA GLY A 90 16.24 -18.90 13.18
C GLY A 90 17.61 -19.59 13.13
N LEU A 91 17.77 -20.52 12.18
CA LEU A 91 18.98 -21.27 11.85
C LEU A 91 19.85 -20.48 10.86
N ARG A 92 20.97 -19.96 11.35
CA ARG A 92 21.98 -19.30 10.54
C ARG A 92 23.01 -20.29 10.05
N LEU A 93 23.35 -20.22 8.76
CA LEU A 93 24.52 -20.89 8.20
C LEU A 93 25.55 -19.81 7.79
N TRP A 94 26.69 -19.76 8.49
CA TRP A 94 27.69 -18.71 8.26
C TRP A 94 29.11 -19.19 8.53
N SER A 95 30.11 -18.42 8.07
CA SER A 95 31.53 -18.66 8.30
C SER A 95 32.10 -17.63 9.26
N TYR A 96 32.77 -18.10 10.31
CA TYR A 96 33.39 -17.26 11.33
C TYR A 96 34.90 -17.46 11.37
N ASP A 97 35.62 -16.38 11.69
CA ASP A 97 37.08 -16.39 11.81
C ASP A 97 37.54 -17.37 12.90
N THR A 98 36.84 -17.38 14.05
CA THR A 98 37.08 -18.32 15.16
C THR A 98 35.80 -19.02 15.63
N GLU A 99 35.94 -20.14 16.35
CA GLU A 99 34.80 -20.80 17.01
C GLU A 99 34.23 -19.94 18.13
N GLU A 100 35.09 -19.20 18.84
CA GLU A 100 34.68 -18.25 19.87
C GLU A 100 33.77 -17.15 19.32
N ASP A 101 34.03 -16.66 18.10
CA ASP A 101 33.17 -15.66 17.45
C ASP A 101 31.78 -16.23 17.14
N ALA A 102 31.70 -17.48 16.66
CA ALA A 102 30.43 -18.16 16.41
C ALA A 102 29.62 -18.35 17.72
N VAL A 103 30.30 -18.75 18.80
CA VAL A 103 29.67 -18.91 20.13
C VAL A 103 29.21 -17.57 20.69
N ALA A 104 30.02 -16.52 20.56
CA ALA A 104 29.68 -15.17 21.01
C ALA A 104 28.48 -14.60 20.26
N GLU A 105 28.46 -14.73 18.92
CA GLU A 105 27.33 -14.29 18.11
C GLU A 105 26.06 -15.09 18.44
N CYS A 106 26.16 -16.42 18.57
CA CYS A 106 25.03 -17.27 18.95
C CYS A 106 24.41 -16.84 20.30
N ALA A 107 25.25 -16.56 21.30
CA ALA A 107 24.81 -16.08 22.60
C ALA A 107 24.11 -14.71 22.50
N GLU A 108 24.72 -13.77 21.77
CA GLU A 108 24.21 -12.40 21.64
C GLU A 108 22.89 -12.35 20.86
N LEU A 109 22.77 -13.11 19.77
CA LEU A 109 21.53 -13.23 19.01
C LEU A 109 20.42 -13.88 19.87
N SER A 110 20.71 -14.92 20.65
CA SER A 110 19.71 -15.53 21.55
C SER A 110 19.23 -14.57 22.65
N ARG A 111 20.09 -13.64 23.09
CA ARG A 111 19.74 -12.56 24.02
C ARG A 111 18.83 -11.52 23.36
N GLY A 112 19.17 -11.07 22.15
CA GLY A 112 18.31 -10.18 21.36
C GLY A 112 16.92 -10.78 21.12
N MET A 113 16.86 -12.07 20.81
CA MET A 113 15.62 -12.83 20.66
C MET A 113 14.76 -12.84 21.93
N SER A 114 15.37 -12.93 23.12
CA SER A 114 14.61 -12.88 24.38
C SER A 114 13.92 -11.54 24.57
N LEU A 115 14.58 -10.44 24.19
CA LEU A 115 14.00 -9.10 24.32
C LEU A 115 12.87 -8.91 23.30
N LYS A 116 13.10 -9.27 22.05
CA LYS A 116 12.12 -9.20 20.96
C LYS A 116 10.83 -9.98 21.31
N HIS A 117 10.97 -11.23 21.77
CA HIS A 117 9.84 -12.05 22.23
C HIS A 117 9.13 -11.46 23.46
N SER A 118 9.87 -10.80 24.36
CA SER A 118 9.30 -10.19 25.56
C SER A 118 8.54 -8.90 25.30
N ILE A 119 8.96 -8.08 24.32
CA ILE A 119 8.28 -6.82 23.95
C ILE A 119 6.83 -7.11 23.56
N TYR A 120 6.64 -8.15 22.74
CA TYR A 120 5.34 -8.51 22.16
C TYR A 120 4.61 -9.64 22.89
N ASN A 121 5.18 -10.23 23.94
CA ASN A 121 4.66 -11.46 24.55
C ASN A 121 4.32 -12.55 23.52
N THR A 122 5.31 -12.97 22.72
CA THR A 122 5.10 -13.95 21.65
C THR A 122 4.79 -15.38 22.14
N GLY A 123 4.85 -15.63 23.45
CA GLY A 123 4.79 -16.97 24.03
C GLY A 123 6.12 -17.74 23.99
N PHE A 124 7.14 -17.20 23.32
CA PHE A 124 8.47 -17.81 23.24
C PHE A 124 9.48 -17.20 24.22
N GLY A 125 10.57 -17.94 24.45
CA GLY A 125 11.85 -17.44 24.97
C GLY A 125 12.87 -17.23 23.85
N GLY A 126 13.99 -16.58 24.14
CA GLY A 126 15.03 -16.35 23.12
C GLY A 126 15.93 -17.56 22.92
N ALA A 127 15.96 -18.06 21.68
CA ALA A 127 16.92 -19.05 21.22
C ALA A 127 17.61 -18.62 19.93
N LYS A 128 18.68 -19.32 19.54
CA LYS A 128 19.32 -19.17 18.23
C LYS A 128 20.07 -20.43 17.83
N LEU A 129 20.07 -20.76 16.53
CA LEU A 129 20.90 -21.82 15.97
C LEU A 129 21.92 -21.22 15.00
N VAL A 130 23.20 -21.60 15.15
CA VAL A 130 24.31 -21.18 14.28
C VAL A 130 25.08 -22.40 13.81
N ALA A 131 24.97 -22.73 12.52
CA ALA A 131 25.81 -23.71 11.85
C ALA A 131 27.07 -23.02 11.29
N ASN A 132 28.23 -23.41 11.80
CA ASN A 132 29.52 -22.81 11.43
C ASN A 132 30.15 -23.54 10.24
N ALA A 133 30.24 -22.86 9.10
CA ALA A 133 30.93 -23.32 7.90
C ALA A 133 32.44 -23.03 7.97
N LYS A 134 33.25 -23.79 7.22
CA LYS A 134 34.70 -23.59 7.13
C LYS A 134 35.08 -22.28 6.45
N SER A 135 34.41 -21.96 5.35
CA SER A 135 34.59 -20.72 4.58
C SER A 135 33.24 -20.25 4.06
N LEU A 136 33.10 -18.93 3.89
CA LEU A 136 31.90 -18.35 3.30
C LEU A 136 31.72 -18.78 1.82
N THR A 137 32.82 -19.07 1.12
CA THR A 137 32.81 -19.62 -0.24
C THR A 137 32.29 -21.05 -0.31
N ASP A 138 32.29 -21.77 0.82
CA ASP A 138 31.84 -23.17 0.88
C ASP A 138 30.32 -23.25 1.07
N VAL A 139 29.69 -22.18 1.54
CA VAL A 139 28.24 -22.13 1.83
C VAL A 139 27.38 -22.61 0.65
N PRO A 140 27.64 -22.19 -0.61
CA PRO A 140 26.88 -22.72 -1.76
C PRO A 140 27.07 -24.22 -2.02
N SER A 141 28.19 -24.80 -1.57
CA SER A 141 28.55 -26.22 -1.79
C SER A 141 28.09 -27.13 -0.65
N ILE A 142 27.64 -26.58 0.48
CA ILE A 142 27.16 -27.36 1.61
C ILE A 142 25.85 -28.06 1.25
N CYS A 143 25.81 -29.38 1.46
CA CYS A 143 24.58 -30.16 1.32
C CYS A 143 23.60 -29.80 2.45
N LYS A 144 22.68 -28.89 2.17
CA LYS A 144 21.71 -28.41 3.16
C LYS A 144 20.78 -29.49 3.69
N GLN A 145 20.38 -30.46 2.86
CA GLN A 145 19.58 -31.60 3.31
C GLN A 145 20.28 -32.36 4.45
N LYS A 146 21.58 -32.61 4.32
CA LYS A 146 22.36 -33.29 5.36
C LYS A 146 22.46 -32.45 6.64
N LEU A 147 22.64 -31.13 6.49
CA LEU A 147 22.58 -30.21 7.63
C LEU A 147 21.21 -30.26 8.33
N MET A 148 20.10 -30.26 7.58
CA MET A 148 18.76 -30.36 8.16
C MET A 148 18.54 -31.67 8.91
N GLU A 149 19.04 -32.82 8.42
CA GLU A 149 18.98 -34.08 9.17
C GLU A 149 19.70 -34.01 10.52
N ASP A 150 20.85 -33.36 10.58
CA ASP A 150 21.62 -33.24 11.83
C ASP A 150 20.99 -32.20 12.78
N VAL A 151 20.41 -31.13 12.24
CA VAL A 151 19.59 -30.19 13.00
C VAL A 151 18.32 -30.87 13.55
N ALA A 152 17.66 -31.74 12.77
CA ALA A 152 16.49 -32.49 13.23
C ALA A 152 16.82 -33.37 14.45
N LYS A 153 17.96 -34.07 14.43
CA LYS A 153 18.44 -34.86 15.57
C LYS A 153 18.71 -33.98 16.79
N ALA A 154 19.34 -32.82 16.58
CA ALA A 154 19.59 -31.85 17.64
C ALA A 154 18.27 -31.37 18.28
N LEU A 155 17.30 -30.96 17.47
CA LEU A 155 15.99 -30.48 17.95
C LEU A 155 15.19 -31.58 18.66
N HIS A 156 15.19 -32.81 18.15
CA HIS A 156 14.59 -33.96 18.84
C HIS A 156 15.20 -34.20 20.22
N SER A 157 16.53 -34.02 20.36
CA SER A 157 17.19 -34.14 21.66
C SER A 157 16.68 -33.10 22.65
N LEU A 158 16.26 -31.92 22.18
CA LEU A 158 15.73 -30.80 22.98
C LEU A 158 14.23 -30.92 23.31
N GLN A 159 13.54 -31.97 22.83
CA GLN A 159 12.17 -32.35 23.22
C GLN A 159 11.17 -31.19 23.19
N GLY A 160 11.22 -30.36 22.13
CA GLY A 160 10.33 -29.22 21.94
C GLY A 160 10.62 -28.01 22.82
N SER A 161 11.78 -27.96 23.48
CA SER A 161 12.23 -26.79 24.24
C SER A 161 12.77 -25.67 23.36
N VAL A 162 13.07 -25.96 22.09
CA VAL A 162 13.56 -25.01 21.08
C VAL A 162 12.88 -25.29 19.76
N TYR A 163 12.37 -24.24 19.12
CA TYR A 163 11.89 -24.19 17.75
C TYR A 163 12.85 -23.33 16.92
N THR A 164 13.02 -23.69 15.65
CA THR A 164 13.84 -22.93 14.70
C THR A 164 13.02 -22.48 13.51
N GLY A 165 13.52 -21.48 12.79
CA GLY A 165 13.01 -21.04 11.49
C GLY A 165 14.15 -20.59 10.57
N CYS A 166 13.85 -19.82 9.54
CA CYS A 166 14.83 -19.28 8.59
C CYS A 166 15.74 -18.21 9.21
N ASP A 167 16.99 -18.13 8.75
CA ASP A 167 17.91 -17.00 8.92
C ASP A 167 18.86 -16.92 7.71
N MET A 168 19.97 -16.20 7.83
CA MET A 168 20.99 -16.04 6.81
C MET A 168 21.48 -17.39 6.26
N ASN A 169 21.43 -17.51 4.94
CA ASN A 169 21.74 -18.70 4.14
C ASN A 169 20.86 -19.94 4.37
N THR A 170 19.73 -19.81 5.06
CA THR A 170 18.63 -20.81 5.06
C THR A 170 17.35 -20.18 4.49
N ASN A 171 16.42 -21.01 4.01
CA ASN A 171 15.18 -20.55 3.36
C ASN A 171 13.96 -21.44 3.70
N PHE A 172 12.79 -21.11 3.14
CA PHE A 172 11.55 -21.85 3.40
C PHE A 172 11.61 -23.31 2.94
N ASP A 173 12.30 -23.62 1.84
CA ASP A 173 12.45 -25.01 1.39
C ASP A 173 13.32 -25.84 2.36
N ASP A 174 14.34 -25.21 2.93
CA ASP A 174 15.14 -25.79 4.01
C ASP A 174 14.26 -26.09 5.24
N MET A 175 13.36 -25.17 5.62
CA MET A 175 12.45 -25.36 6.76
C MET A 175 11.34 -26.36 6.50
N ARG A 176 10.77 -26.41 5.28
CA ARG A 176 9.80 -27.44 4.86
C ARG A 176 10.42 -28.83 4.97
N TYR A 177 11.62 -29.00 4.42
CA TYR A 177 12.34 -30.27 4.52
C TYR A 177 12.69 -30.62 5.97
N LEU A 178 13.12 -29.64 6.79
CA LEU A 178 13.38 -29.88 8.20
C LEU A 178 12.11 -30.28 8.96
N ASN A 179 10.95 -29.70 8.62
CA ASN A 179 9.66 -30.00 9.25
C ASN A 179 9.15 -31.41 8.93
N GLU A 180 9.48 -31.96 7.75
CA GLU A 180 9.25 -33.38 7.44
C GLU A 180 10.03 -34.32 8.38
N LEU A 181 11.18 -33.86 8.90
CA LEU A 181 12.07 -34.65 9.75
C LEU A 181 11.82 -34.43 11.26
N CYS A 182 11.30 -33.26 11.65
CA CYS A 182 11.16 -32.82 13.04
C CYS A 182 10.02 -31.78 13.18
N PRO A 183 9.11 -31.92 14.16
CA PRO A 183 7.98 -30.99 14.31
C PRO A 183 8.32 -29.66 15.00
N TYR A 184 9.59 -29.43 15.37
CA TYR A 184 10.02 -28.25 16.13
C TYR A 184 10.55 -27.14 15.20
N VAL A 185 9.78 -26.83 14.16
CA VAL A 185 10.14 -25.92 13.07
C VAL A 185 8.99 -24.94 12.83
N LEU A 186 9.33 -23.69 12.53
CA LEU A 186 8.44 -22.59 12.17
C LEU A 186 8.86 -22.05 10.79
N ALA A 187 8.03 -21.20 10.19
CA ALA A 187 8.18 -20.77 8.81
C ALA A 187 8.27 -21.98 7.85
N SER A 188 7.48 -23.02 8.13
CA SER A 188 7.54 -24.30 7.42
C SER A 188 6.21 -24.78 6.85
N LEU A 189 5.10 -24.16 7.28
CA LEU A 189 3.79 -24.44 6.70
C LEU A 189 3.72 -23.93 5.26
N ASP A 190 2.91 -24.62 4.46
CA ASP A 190 2.64 -24.19 3.10
C ASP A 190 1.69 -22.99 3.14
N SER A 191 2.28 -21.79 3.23
CA SER A 191 1.58 -20.51 3.34
C SER A 191 2.22 -19.49 2.40
N THR A 192 1.44 -18.48 2.00
CA THR A 192 1.92 -17.34 1.20
C THR A 192 2.65 -16.28 2.04
N ILE A 193 2.75 -16.48 3.35
CA ILE A 193 3.28 -15.52 4.31
C ILE A 193 4.81 -15.56 4.28
N ASP A 194 5.44 -14.46 3.84
CA ASP A 194 6.88 -14.27 3.82
C ASP A 194 7.37 -13.55 5.08
N ALA A 195 8.23 -14.20 5.86
CA ALA A 195 8.90 -13.65 7.03
C ALA A 195 9.67 -12.34 6.76
N ASN A 196 10.28 -12.17 5.58
CA ASN A 196 10.98 -10.94 5.20
C ASN A 196 9.99 -9.80 5.00
N ARG A 197 8.88 -10.08 4.31
CA ARG A 197 7.80 -9.11 4.07
C ARG A 197 7.05 -8.76 5.36
N SER A 198 6.84 -9.73 6.24
CA SER A 198 6.33 -9.50 7.60
C SER A 198 7.26 -8.58 8.39
N THR A 199 8.57 -8.82 8.33
CA THR A 199 9.58 -7.93 8.97
C THR A 199 9.54 -6.52 8.37
N ALA A 200 9.38 -6.39 7.05
CA ALA A 200 9.23 -5.10 6.38
C ALA A 200 7.99 -4.34 6.88
N HIS A 201 6.83 -5.00 7.01
CA HIS A 201 5.62 -4.38 7.57
C HIS A 201 5.81 -3.96 9.04
N GLY A 202 6.56 -4.73 9.83
CA GLY A 202 6.94 -4.34 11.18
C GLY A 202 7.75 -3.03 11.19
N VAL A 203 8.75 -2.93 10.32
CA VAL A 203 9.60 -1.72 10.18
C VAL A 203 8.78 -0.53 9.71
N VAL A 204 7.93 -0.71 8.70
CA VAL A 204 7.06 0.34 8.16
C VAL A 204 6.08 0.82 9.23
N GLY A 205 5.48 -0.08 10.02
CA GLY A 205 4.62 0.28 11.16
C GLY A 205 5.32 1.21 12.14
N SER A 206 6.55 0.87 12.55
CA SER A 206 7.36 1.72 13.42
C SER A 206 7.80 3.02 12.76
N ALA A 207 8.22 2.99 11.49
CA ALA A 207 8.77 4.15 10.79
C ALA A 207 7.69 5.21 10.51
N VAL A 208 6.51 4.76 10.08
CA VAL A 208 5.34 5.64 9.85
C VAL A 208 4.85 6.24 11.16
N GLU A 209 4.83 5.46 12.25
CA GLU A 209 4.41 5.95 13.55
C GLU A 209 5.38 6.96 14.15
N ALA A 210 6.68 6.69 14.03
CA ALA A 210 7.72 7.64 14.42
C ALA A 210 7.59 8.95 13.62
N ALA A 211 7.35 8.88 12.31
CA ALA A 211 7.10 10.06 11.48
C ALA A 211 5.81 10.81 11.88
N ARG A 212 4.74 10.09 12.23
CA ARG A 212 3.49 10.70 12.74
C ARG A 212 3.76 11.53 14.00
N ILE A 213 4.44 10.94 14.98
CA ILE A 213 4.70 11.59 16.28
C ILE A 213 5.74 12.72 16.16
N LEU A 214 6.81 12.52 15.37
CA LEU A 214 7.94 13.45 15.32
C LEU A 214 7.83 14.50 14.22
N LEU A 215 7.14 14.21 13.12
CA LEU A 215 7.11 15.04 11.90
C LEU A 215 5.70 15.51 11.49
N GLY A 216 4.66 15.11 12.24
CA GLY A 216 3.25 15.41 11.96
C GLY A 216 2.62 14.54 10.88
N GLY A 217 3.28 13.44 10.47
CA GLY A 217 2.82 12.52 9.42
C GLY A 217 3.97 11.99 8.56
N HIS A 218 3.69 10.97 7.75
CA HIS A 218 4.67 10.30 6.87
C HIS A 218 4.59 10.77 5.40
N LYS A 219 3.40 11.14 4.91
CA LYS A 219 3.19 11.56 3.51
C LYS A 219 4.10 12.73 3.14
N GLY A 220 4.81 12.58 2.01
CA GLY A 220 5.76 13.58 1.49
C GLY A 220 7.08 13.73 2.26
N LYS A 221 7.24 13.06 3.42
CA LYS A 221 8.51 13.06 4.17
C LYS A 221 9.54 12.18 3.50
N ARG A 222 10.82 12.48 3.75
CA ARG A 222 11.97 11.83 3.12
C ARG A 222 12.47 10.65 3.97
N PHE A 223 12.41 9.46 3.41
CA PHE A 223 12.92 8.23 4.02
C PHE A 223 14.11 7.74 3.21
N LEU A 224 15.23 7.47 3.89
CA LEU A 224 16.42 6.85 3.27
C LEU A 224 16.53 5.40 3.72
N VAL A 225 16.32 4.47 2.79
CA VAL A 225 16.50 3.03 3.03
C VAL A 225 17.92 2.63 2.64
N VAL A 226 18.70 2.12 3.60
CA VAL A 226 20.09 1.68 3.38
C VAL A 226 20.15 0.16 3.45
N GLY A 227 20.46 -0.47 2.31
CA GLY A 227 20.42 -1.91 2.10
C GLY A 227 19.08 -2.34 1.51
N THR A 228 19.07 -2.68 0.23
CA THR A 228 17.89 -3.12 -0.54
C THR A 228 17.99 -4.61 -0.86
N GLY A 229 18.20 -5.40 0.19
CA GLY A 229 18.03 -6.85 0.17
C GLY A 229 16.57 -7.25 0.40
N LYS A 230 16.33 -8.50 0.82
CA LYS A 230 14.98 -9.08 0.99
C LYS A 230 14.01 -8.22 1.82
N VAL A 231 14.48 -7.59 2.90
CA VAL A 231 13.64 -6.72 3.74
C VAL A 231 13.59 -5.30 3.21
N GLY A 232 14.75 -4.73 2.89
CA GLY A 232 14.86 -3.33 2.45
C GLY A 232 14.06 -3.02 1.19
N THR A 233 14.02 -3.95 0.22
CA THR A 233 13.20 -3.78 -1.00
C THR A 233 11.72 -3.61 -0.66
N HIS A 234 11.17 -4.49 0.17
CA HIS A 234 9.77 -4.38 0.60
C HIS A 234 9.50 -3.15 1.46
N VAL A 235 10.44 -2.74 2.32
CA VAL A 235 10.31 -1.50 3.09
C VAL A 235 10.22 -0.28 2.15
N SER A 236 11.05 -0.23 1.11
CA SER A 236 11.02 0.84 0.12
C SER A 236 9.72 0.88 -0.68
N GLU A 237 9.26 -0.27 -1.18
CA GLU A 237 7.99 -0.41 -1.91
C GLU A 237 6.80 0.06 -1.06
N LEU A 238 6.72 -0.42 0.19
CA LEU A 238 5.63 -0.08 1.12
C LEU A 238 5.65 1.41 1.47
N LEU A 239 6.80 1.99 1.82
CA LEU A 239 6.90 3.42 2.11
C LEU A 239 6.52 4.28 0.90
N SER A 240 6.97 3.89 -0.30
CA SER A 240 6.60 4.60 -1.53
C SER A 240 5.09 4.54 -1.78
N SER A 241 4.46 3.37 -1.59
CA SER A 241 3.00 3.19 -1.73
C SER A 241 2.19 4.02 -0.72
N LEU A 242 2.77 4.34 0.44
CA LEU A 242 2.18 5.22 1.46
C LEU A 242 2.38 6.72 1.16
N GLY A 243 2.96 7.07 0.01
CA GLY A 243 3.20 8.44 -0.40
C GLY A 243 4.40 9.11 0.26
N CYS A 244 5.34 8.32 0.80
CA CYS A 244 6.64 8.83 1.27
C CYS A 244 7.56 9.13 0.08
N ARG A 245 8.47 10.10 0.24
CA ARG A 245 9.59 10.29 -0.69
C ARG A 245 10.71 9.35 -0.27
N VAL A 246 10.95 8.30 -1.04
CA VAL A 246 11.91 7.24 -0.67
C VAL A 246 13.15 7.33 -1.53
N SER A 247 14.32 7.41 -0.89
CA SER A 247 15.61 7.22 -1.54
C SER A 247 16.23 5.92 -1.04
N CYS A 248 16.92 5.21 -1.92
CA CYS A 248 17.52 3.90 -1.67
C CYS A 248 19.03 3.94 -1.91
N HIS A 249 19.80 3.31 -1.02
CA HIS A 249 21.22 3.09 -1.19
C HIS A 249 21.57 1.62 -0.95
N ASP A 250 22.37 1.03 -1.84
CA ASP A 250 22.97 -0.28 -1.64
C ASP A 250 24.43 -0.29 -2.10
N VAL A 251 25.23 -1.22 -1.55
CA VAL A 251 26.62 -1.42 -1.97
C VAL A 251 26.71 -1.94 -3.41
N ASP A 252 25.65 -2.60 -3.88
CA ASP A 252 25.39 -2.93 -5.27
C ASP A 252 24.30 -1.98 -5.80
N PRO A 253 24.67 -0.89 -6.52
CA PRO A 253 23.73 0.13 -6.96
C PRO A 253 22.51 -0.39 -7.72
N SER A 254 22.66 -1.51 -8.44
CA SER A 254 21.56 -2.11 -9.21
C SER A 254 20.39 -2.60 -8.35
N ARG A 255 20.64 -2.89 -7.06
CA ARG A 255 19.61 -3.31 -6.11
C ARG A 255 18.78 -2.15 -5.59
N ALA A 256 19.28 -0.92 -5.68
CA ALA A 256 18.59 0.27 -5.22
C ALA A 256 17.65 0.87 -6.29
N ASP A 257 17.61 0.28 -7.49
CA ASP A 257 16.68 0.64 -8.57
C ASP A 257 15.28 0.04 -8.31
N ILE A 258 14.59 0.58 -7.31
CA ILE A 258 13.24 0.18 -6.92
C ILE A 258 12.22 1.14 -7.54
N PRO A 259 11.16 0.65 -8.21
CA PRO A 259 10.11 1.50 -8.78
C PRO A 259 9.53 2.48 -7.74
N GLY A 260 9.46 3.76 -8.09
CA GLY A 260 8.94 4.80 -7.20
C GLY A 260 9.93 5.27 -6.12
N CYS A 261 11.20 4.86 -6.18
CA CYS A 261 12.27 5.31 -5.27
C CYS A 261 13.43 5.95 -6.04
N GLU A 262 14.15 6.86 -5.39
CA GLU A 262 15.38 7.48 -5.94
C GLU A 262 16.62 6.68 -5.57
N ASN A 263 17.45 6.29 -6.55
CA ASN A 263 18.71 5.61 -6.29
C ASN A 263 19.85 6.61 -5.97
N VAL A 264 20.35 6.60 -4.73
CA VAL A 264 21.42 7.48 -4.25
C VAL A 264 22.75 6.76 -4.03
N SER A 265 22.92 5.56 -4.62
CA SER A 265 24.13 4.72 -4.45
C SER A 265 25.39 5.26 -5.15
N HIS A 266 25.32 6.45 -5.74
CA HIS A 266 26.45 7.15 -6.39
C HIS A 266 27.29 7.98 -5.42
N GLN A 267 26.87 8.09 -4.15
CA GLN A 267 27.52 8.84 -3.10
C GLN A 267 27.41 8.08 -1.77
N ASP A 268 28.15 8.53 -0.74
CA ASP A 268 27.94 8.01 0.61
C ASP A 268 26.51 8.27 1.07
N TRP A 269 25.83 7.23 1.56
CA TRP A 269 24.42 7.30 1.92
C TRP A 269 24.09 8.42 2.92
N TRP A 270 24.98 8.73 3.87
CA TRP A 270 24.74 9.78 4.87
C TRP A 270 24.73 11.20 4.30
N LEU A 271 25.15 11.39 3.04
CA LEU A 271 25.08 12.67 2.33
C LEU A 271 23.71 12.91 1.68
N ALA A 272 22.87 11.88 1.54
CA ALA A 272 21.55 12.01 0.95
C ALA A 272 20.59 12.69 1.95
N PRO A 273 19.91 13.80 1.62
CA PRO A 273 19.02 14.51 2.53
C PRO A 273 17.78 13.67 2.94
N HIS A 274 17.55 13.46 4.23
CA HIS A 274 16.42 12.65 4.72
C HIS A 274 15.93 13.05 6.12
N ASP A 275 14.66 12.75 6.41
CA ASP A 275 14.05 12.98 7.73
C ASP A 275 14.14 11.71 8.60
N VAL A 276 14.02 10.54 7.97
CA VAL A 276 14.06 9.22 8.63
C VAL A 276 15.08 8.31 7.95
N LEU A 277 16.03 7.80 8.72
CA LEU A 277 16.99 6.78 8.28
C LEU A 277 16.46 5.38 8.59
N VAL A 278 16.44 4.51 7.57
CA VAL A 278 15.87 3.16 7.63
C VAL A 278 16.92 2.11 7.29
N PRO A 279 17.82 1.74 8.23
CA PRO A 279 18.88 0.78 7.97
C PRO A 279 18.31 -0.65 7.88
N CYS A 280 18.53 -1.33 6.76
CA CYS A 280 18.09 -2.69 6.45
C CYS A 280 19.23 -3.59 5.94
N CYS A 281 20.46 -3.29 6.35
CA CYS A 281 21.70 -3.96 5.95
C CYS A 281 22.45 -4.62 7.13
N SER A 282 23.75 -4.85 6.98
CA SER A 282 24.64 -5.43 8.00
C SER A 282 24.79 -4.54 9.24
N SER A 283 25.12 -5.17 10.38
CA SER A 283 25.42 -4.49 11.64
C SER A 283 26.54 -3.46 11.51
N GLY A 284 26.50 -2.43 12.35
CA GLY A 284 27.57 -1.43 12.46
C GLY A 284 27.65 -0.41 11.31
N ILE A 285 26.62 -0.28 10.48
CA ILE A 285 26.62 0.66 9.34
C ILE A 285 26.75 2.13 9.78
N ILE A 286 26.22 2.49 10.95
CA ILE A 286 26.33 3.83 11.50
C ILE A 286 27.64 3.95 12.27
N THR A 287 28.68 4.39 11.56
CA THR A 287 29.99 4.72 12.14
C THR A 287 29.94 6.06 12.87
N HIS A 288 30.97 6.37 13.67
CA HIS A 288 31.08 7.68 14.32
C HIS A 288 31.10 8.84 13.31
N ALA A 289 31.72 8.66 12.13
CA ALA A 289 31.76 9.68 11.09
C ALA A 289 30.37 9.95 10.50
N ALA A 290 29.63 8.88 10.19
CA ALA A 290 28.24 8.99 9.73
C ALA A 290 27.35 9.63 10.81
N ALA A 291 27.45 9.19 12.07
CA ALA A 291 26.72 9.76 13.20
C ALA A 291 26.96 11.26 13.38
N ALA A 292 28.23 11.69 13.31
CA ALA A 292 28.59 13.11 13.40
C ALA A 292 27.96 13.92 12.25
N HIS A 293 28.05 13.42 11.02
CA HIS A 293 27.47 14.08 9.84
C HIS A 293 25.95 14.23 9.94
N LEU A 294 25.23 13.15 10.27
CA LEU A 294 23.77 13.16 10.42
C LEU A 294 23.31 14.13 11.51
N ARG A 295 24.06 14.24 12.61
CA ARG A 295 23.77 15.22 13.65
C ARG A 295 24.03 16.65 13.15
N GLU A 296 25.17 16.87 12.50
CA GLU A 296 25.58 18.21 12.03
C GLU A 296 24.67 18.77 10.93
N SER A 297 24.13 17.91 10.06
CA SER A 297 23.15 18.32 9.05
C SER A 297 21.84 18.81 9.69
N GLY A 298 21.46 18.23 10.83
CA GLY A 298 20.23 18.54 11.55
C GLY A 298 18.95 18.10 10.82
N GLU A 299 19.07 17.37 9.71
CA GLU A 299 17.94 16.91 8.90
C GLU A 299 17.30 15.64 9.46
N THR A 300 18.12 14.67 9.84
CA THR A 300 17.67 13.38 10.38
C THR A 300 16.99 13.58 11.73
N LYS A 301 15.75 13.13 11.85
CA LYS A 301 14.98 13.17 13.11
C LYS A 301 14.79 11.80 13.74
N CYS A 302 14.85 10.74 12.93
CA CYS A 302 14.64 9.38 13.41
C CYS A 302 15.54 8.36 12.71
N VAL A 303 15.99 7.36 13.47
CA VAL A 303 16.58 6.12 12.97
C VAL A 303 15.69 4.95 13.39
N VAL A 304 15.19 4.18 12.43
CA VAL A 304 14.27 3.06 12.66
C VAL A 304 14.36 2.08 11.48
N GLY A 305 14.75 0.83 11.73
CA GLY A 305 15.04 -0.11 10.63
C GLY A 305 15.05 -1.58 11.01
N ALA A 306 15.56 -2.41 10.10
CA ALA A 306 15.69 -3.86 10.26
C ALA A 306 17.07 -4.32 10.71
N THR A 307 18.11 -3.49 10.57
CA THR A 307 19.49 -3.86 10.92
C THR A 307 19.63 -4.16 12.41
N ASN A 308 20.00 -5.40 12.73
CA ASN A 308 20.40 -5.76 14.09
C ASN A 308 21.69 -5.02 14.44
N ILE A 309 21.71 -4.28 15.55
CA ILE A 309 22.90 -3.52 16.01
C ILE A 309 23.39 -2.53 14.94
N PRO A 310 22.63 -1.46 14.64
CA PRO A 310 22.96 -0.56 13.53
C PRO A 310 24.18 0.34 13.78
N PHE A 311 24.56 0.58 15.03
CA PHE A 311 25.70 1.43 15.40
C PHE A 311 26.99 0.63 15.53
N ALA A 312 28.09 1.17 14.99
CA ALA A 312 29.41 0.54 15.06
C ALA A 312 29.98 0.52 16.49
N SER A 313 29.57 1.47 17.34
CA SER A 313 29.99 1.56 18.73
C SER A 313 29.00 2.38 19.58
N ASP A 314 29.13 2.29 20.91
CA ASP A 314 28.36 3.11 21.85
C ASP A 314 28.65 4.62 21.67
N GLU A 315 29.87 4.98 21.26
CA GLU A 315 30.23 6.36 20.95
C GLU A 315 29.45 6.88 19.74
N ALA A 316 29.29 6.06 18.69
CA ALA A 316 28.48 6.44 17.52
C ALA A 316 26.99 6.64 17.88
N LEU A 317 26.46 5.79 18.76
CA LEU A 317 25.10 5.94 19.29
C LEU A 317 24.97 7.25 20.10
N GLN A 318 25.90 7.51 21.02
CA GLN A 318 25.90 8.72 21.84
C GLN A 318 26.10 9.99 21.01
N GLU A 319 26.91 9.91 19.96
CA GLU A 319 27.19 11.02 19.04
C GLU A 319 25.91 11.49 18.33
N LEU A 320 25.08 10.56 17.85
CA LEU A 320 23.85 10.87 17.11
C LEU A 320 22.65 11.16 18.03
N VAL A 321 22.42 10.30 19.02
CA VAL A 321 21.18 10.30 19.83
C VAL A 321 21.35 11.07 21.14
N GLY A 322 22.58 11.26 21.62
CA GLY A 322 22.86 11.71 22.99
C GLY A 322 22.38 13.11 23.36
N LYS A 323 22.11 13.98 22.37
CA LYS A 323 21.56 15.33 22.57
C LYS A 323 20.04 15.38 22.55
N GLY A 324 19.37 14.31 22.12
CA GLY A 324 17.91 14.23 22.01
C GLY A 324 17.32 14.78 20.71
N ASP A 325 18.13 15.29 19.79
CA ASP A 325 17.68 15.83 18.49
C ASP A 325 17.26 14.73 17.49
N VAL A 326 17.82 13.53 17.65
CA VAL A 326 17.53 12.35 16.82
C VAL A 326 17.02 11.22 17.70
N VAL A 327 15.87 10.66 17.34
CA VAL A 327 15.25 9.54 18.05
C VAL A 327 15.68 8.22 17.41
N PHE A 328 16.14 7.27 18.22
CA PHE A 328 16.42 5.90 17.77
C PHE A 328 15.34 4.94 18.27
N VAL A 329 14.66 4.27 17.34
CA VAL A 329 13.76 3.14 17.59
C VAL A 329 14.55 1.84 17.39
N PRO A 330 14.79 1.05 18.45
CA PRO A 330 15.61 -0.15 18.36
C PRO A 330 15.03 -1.25 17.47
N ASP A 331 15.91 -2.03 16.81
CA ASP A 331 15.52 -3.11 15.91
C ASP A 331 14.72 -4.23 16.61
N MET A 332 14.97 -4.49 17.90
CA MET A 332 14.18 -5.47 18.64
C MET A 332 12.68 -5.11 18.71
N LEU A 333 12.36 -3.83 18.53
CA LEU A 333 10.99 -3.34 18.42
C LEU A 333 10.53 -3.34 16.96
N SER A 334 11.27 -2.69 16.06
CA SER A 334 10.83 -2.46 14.67
C SER A 334 10.92 -3.69 13.76
N SER A 335 11.88 -4.59 13.96
CA SER A 335 12.14 -5.74 13.08
C SER A 335 11.53 -7.05 13.60
N ALA A 336 10.37 -6.98 14.24
CA ALA A 336 9.74 -8.10 14.93
C ALA A 336 8.79 -8.96 14.07
N GLY A 337 8.57 -8.61 12.80
CA GLY A 337 7.54 -9.26 11.98
C GLY A 337 7.66 -10.78 11.86
N ALA A 338 8.85 -11.30 11.56
CA ALA A 338 9.04 -12.76 11.47
C ALA A 338 8.63 -13.49 12.76
N VAL A 339 8.96 -12.94 13.94
CA VAL A 339 8.69 -13.61 15.22
C VAL A 339 7.24 -13.47 15.67
N LEU A 340 6.55 -12.45 15.16
CA LEU A 340 5.12 -12.27 15.33
C LEU A 340 4.37 -13.27 14.45
N ALA A 341 4.79 -13.46 13.19
CA ALA A 341 4.27 -14.50 12.31
C ALA A 341 4.48 -15.90 12.91
N ASP A 342 5.69 -16.20 13.40
CA ASP A 342 6.02 -17.43 14.13
C ASP A 342 5.09 -17.67 15.34
N SER A 343 4.71 -16.60 16.06
CA SER A 343 3.77 -16.69 17.18
C SER A 343 2.38 -17.09 16.70
N ILE A 344 1.91 -16.55 15.58
CA ILE A 344 0.61 -16.91 15.00
C ILE A 344 0.65 -18.36 14.51
N GLU A 345 1.67 -18.75 13.73
CA GLU A 345 1.86 -20.11 13.21
C GLU A 345 1.80 -21.16 14.33
N HIS A 346 2.43 -20.87 15.48
CA HIS A 346 2.47 -21.80 16.60
C HIS A 346 1.19 -21.81 17.45
N PHE A 347 0.61 -20.65 17.75
CA PHE A 347 -0.47 -20.54 18.74
C PHE A 347 -1.88 -20.47 18.13
N SER A 348 -1.99 -20.20 16.83
CA SER A 348 -3.24 -20.04 16.05
C SER A 348 -3.06 -20.63 14.65
N LYS A 349 -2.63 -21.90 14.61
CA LYS A 349 -2.19 -22.57 13.38
C LYS A 349 -3.27 -22.63 12.30
N GLU A 350 -4.50 -22.96 12.66
CA GLU A 350 -5.61 -23.10 11.70
C GLU A 350 -5.93 -21.74 11.04
N GLU A 351 -5.93 -20.66 11.83
CA GLU A 351 -6.09 -19.30 11.31
C GLU A 351 -4.89 -18.87 10.48
N TYR A 352 -3.67 -19.24 10.85
CA TYR A 352 -2.47 -18.93 10.05
C TYR A 352 -2.50 -19.60 8.67
N GLU A 353 -2.92 -20.87 8.60
CA GLU A 353 -3.01 -21.64 7.35
C GLU A 353 -4.11 -21.12 6.42
N SER A 354 -5.18 -20.54 6.98
CA SER A 354 -6.31 -19.99 6.20
C SER A 354 -6.24 -18.47 5.99
N ALA A 355 -5.33 -17.77 6.66
CA ALA A 355 -5.17 -16.33 6.53
C ALA A 355 -4.60 -15.94 5.17
N ARG A 356 -5.04 -14.79 4.69
CA ARG A 356 -4.34 -14.08 3.61
C ARG A 356 -3.10 -13.43 4.19
N ASP A 357 -2.04 -13.35 3.39
CA ASP A 357 -0.74 -12.82 3.82
C ASP A 357 -0.85 -11.39 4.37
N ASN A 358 -1.65 -10.55 3.70
CA ASN A 358 -1.90 -9.17 4.12
C ASN A 358 -2.61 -9.07 5.49
N GLU A 359 -3.46 -10.04 5.89
CA GLU A 359 -4.07 -10.02 7.24
C GLU A 359 -2.99 -10.15 8.33
N VAL A 360 -2.01 -11.04 8.12
CA VAL A 360 -0.87 -11.22 9.03
C VAL A 360 0.03 -9.99 9.04
N TYR A 361 0.33 -9.45 7.86
CA TYR A 361 1.16 -8.25 7.74
C TYR A 361 0.53 -7.02 8.40
N ALA A 362 -0.79 -6.85 8.26
CA ALA A 362 -1.57 -5.79 8.89
C ALA A 362 -1.56 -5.90 10.42
N PHE A 363 -1.72 -7.13 10.94
CA PHE A 363 -1.60 -7.39 12.37
C PHE A 363 -0.21 -7.02 12.90
N VAL A 364 0.85 -7.45 12.18
CA VAL A 364 2.23 -7.12 12.53
C VAL A 364 2.46 -5.61 12.54
N GLN A 365 2.04 -4.90 11.50
CA GLN A 365 2.20 -3.46 11.37
C GLN A 365 1.46 -2.70 12.48
N THR A 366 0.26 -3.15 12.86
CA THR A 366 -0.51 -2.58 13.96
C THR A 366 0.22 -2.74 15.29
N LEU A 367 0.71 -3.94 15.59
CA LEU A 367 1.44 -4.19 16.85
C LEU A 367 2.72 -3.39 16.95
N THR A 368 3.51 -3.30 15.87
CA THR A 368 4.77 -2.53 15.91
C THR A 368 4.50 -1.03 16.01
N ARG A 369 3.42 -0.52 15.39
CA ARG A 369 2.95 0.87 15.59
C ARG A 369 2.63 1.13 17.06
N ASP A 370 1.81 0.29 17.69
CA ASP A 370 1.39 0.49 19.08
C ASP A 370 2.60 0.45 20.03
N LYS A 371 3.52 -0.50 19.83
CA LYS A 371 4.75 -0.57 20.62
C LYS A 371 5.69 0.61 20.37
N THR A 372 5.72 1.14 19.15
CA THR A 372 6.50 2.35 18.85
C THR A 372 5.93 3.55 19.59
N THR A 373 4.60 3.71 19.62
CA THR A 373 3.92 4.75 20.42
C THR A 373 4.31 4.64 21.88
N GLU A 374 4.14 3.45 22.48
CA GLU A 374 4.48 3.19 23.88
C GLU A 374 5.96 3.52 24.20
N TYR A 375 6.87 3.12 23.30
CA TYR A 375 8.30 3.41 23.44
C TYR A 375 8.62 4.91 23.37
N LEU A 376 8.01 5.62 22.43
CA LEU A 376 8.24 7.06 22.24
C LEU A 376 7.67 7.88 23.40
N ASP A 377 6.48 7.53 23.90
CA ASP A 377 5.88 8.19 25.07
C ASP A 377 6.75 8.05 26.33
N ARG A 378 7.33 6.85 26.55
CA ARG A 378 8.25 6.60 27.66
C ARG A 378 9.58 7.32 27.49
N THR A 379 10.07 7.41 26.25
CA THR A 379 11.27 8.20 25.91
C THR A 379 11.06 9.67 26.25
N GLN A 380 9.93 10.25 25.84
CA GLN A 380 9.57 11.65 26.14
C GLN A 380 9.40 11.89 27.65
N SER A 381 8.73 10.98 28.35
CA SER A 381 8.52 11.08 29.81
C SER A 381 9.83 10.99 30.63
N SER A 382 10.89 10.44 30.03
CA SER A 382 12.20 10.23 30.68
C SER A 382 13.19 11.38 30.46
N GLN A 383 12.80 12.47 29.77
CA GLN A 383 13.67 13.60 29.36
C GLN A 383 14.35 14.38 30.50
N GLY A 384 14.08 14.06 31.77
CA GLY A 384 14.86 14.53 32.93
C GLY A 384 16.15 13.74 33.21
N SER A 385 16.37 12.61 32.52
CA SER A 385 17.56 11.76 32.65
C SER A 385 18.06 11.37 31.26
N SER A 386 19.37 11.20 31.09
CA SER A 386 20.01 10.68 29.87
C SER A 386 19.70 9.19 29.64
N ALA A 387 18.40 8.84 29.61
CA ALA A 387 17.94 7.47 29.50
C ALA A 387 18.39 6.89 28.15
N ARG A 388 19.31 5.92 28.22
CA ARG A 388 19.81 5.21 27.04
C ARG A 388 18.63 4.49 26.36
N PRO A 389 18.52 4.47 25.02
CA PRO A 389 17.44 3.79 24.28
C PRO A 389 17.12 2.38 24.79
N MET A 390 18.16 1.58 25.07
CA MET A 390 18.02 0.22 25.59
C MET A 390 17.43 0.12 27.00
N ALA A 391 17.63 1.15 27.84
CA ALA A 391 17.03 1.20 29.17
C ALA A 391 15.52 1.48 29.08
N VAL A 392 15.10 2.39 28.19
CA VAL A 392 13.68 2.65 27.94
C VAL A 392 13.03 1.41 27.34
N LEU A 393 13.67 0.79 26.35
CA LEU A 393 13.18 -0.44 25.70
C LEU A 393 12.95 -1.58 26.70
N ALA A 394 13.83 -1.75 27.69
CA ALA A 394 13.66 -2.77 28.73
C ALA A 394 12.38 -2.57 29.58
N THR A 395 11.82 -1.36 29.60
CA THR A 395 10.54 -1.08 30.26
C THR A 395 9.34 -1.34 29.35
N VAL A 396 9.52 -1.39 28.03
CA VAL A 396 8.47 -1.69 27.03
C VAL A 396 8.31 -3.20 26.95
N HIS A 397 7.25 -3.72 27.54
CA HIS A 397 6.91 -5.13 27.44
C HIS A 397 5.41 -5.31 27.67
N GLU A 398 4.84 -6.30 26.98
CA GLU A 398 3.51 -6.78 27.33
C GLU A 398 3.52 -7.56 28.65
N ASP A 399 2.38 -7.55 29.32
CA ASP A 399 2.14 -8.40 30.48
C ASP A 399 2.22 -9.89 30.07
N LYS A 400 3.19 -10.59 30.66
CA LYS A 400 3.43 -12.03 30.42
C LYS A 400 2.34 -12.92 31.01
N SER A 401 1.43 -12.38 31.83
CA SER A 401 0.26 -13.09 32.36
C SER A 401 -0.86 -13.26 31.32
N GLY A 402 -0.85 -12.41 30.28
CA GLY A 402 -1.81 -12.47 29.17
C GLY A 402 -1.52 -13.59 28.16
N LEU A 403 -2.48 -13.83 27.26
CA LEU A 403 -2.32 -14.77 26.16
C LEU A 403 -1.15 -14.36 25.24
N PRO A 404 -0.40 -15.32 24.68
CA PRO A 404 0.58 -15.04 23.64
C PRO A 404 -0.03 -14.23 22.49
N VAL A 405 0.73 -13.31 21.91
CA VAL A 405 0.25 -12.41 20.86
C VAL A 405 -0.30 -13.14 19.63
N GLY A 406 0.26 -14.30 19.28
CA GLY A 406 -0.28 -15.15 18.21
C GLY A 406 -1.75 -15.51 18.42
N LYS A 407 -2.20 -15.70 19.67
CA LYS A 407 -3.61 -15.96 19.99
C LYS A 407 -4.52 -14.74 19.84
N LYS A 408 -3.95 -13.53 19.85
CA LYS A 408 -4.71 -12.30 19.61
C LYS A 408 -5.02 -12.10 18.13
N PHE A 409 -4.29 -12.77 17.23
CA PHE A 409 -4.54 -12.70 15.79
C PHE A 409 -5.97 -13.11 15.43
N THR A 410 -6.48 -14.21 16.00
CA THR A 410 -7.88 -14.65 15.79
C THR A 410 -8.88 -13.56 16.17
N THR A 411 -8.63 -12.82 17.26
CA THR A 411 -9.51 -11.71 17.65
C THR A 411 -9.35 -10.50 16.72
N PHE A 412 -8.14 -10.21 16.26
CA PHE A 412 -7.87 -9.15 15.31
C PHE A 412 -8.59 -9.37 13.99
N VAL A 413 -8.50 -10.57 13.40
CA VAL A 413 -9.16 -10.87 12.13
C VAL A 413 -10.69 -10.98 12.24
N ASN A 414 -11.21 -11.29 13.43
CA ASN A 414 -12.64 -11.43 13.68
C ASN A 414 -13.27 -10.21 14.40
N GLY A 415 -12.52 -9.14 14.64
CA GLY A 415 -12.91 -8.06 15.55
C GLY A 415 -14.18 -7.30 15.13
N GLU A 416 -15.07 -7.02 16.09
CA GLU A 416 -16.37 -6.35 15.87
C GLU A 416 -16.24 -4.84 15.53
N GLU A 417 -15.17 -4.18 15.95
CA GLU A 417 -15.01 -2.72 15.80
C GLU A 417 -14.80 -2.26 14.35
N SER A 418 -14.49 -3.17 13.43
CA SER A 418 -14.34 -2.89 12.00
C SER A 418 -15.32 -3.68 11.13
N GLN A 419 -16.46 -4.06 11.71
CA GLN A 419 -17.55 -4.75 11.03
C GLN A 419 -18.61 -3.76 10.53
N TYR A 420 -18.83 -3.78 9.22
CA TYR A 420 -19.81 -2.96 8.53
C TYR A 420 -20.78 -3.86 7.74
N ASP A 421 -21.97 -3.36 7.43
CA ASP A 421 -22.86 -4.08 6.51
C ASP A 421 -22.37 -3.94 5.07
N VAL A 422 -21.87 -2.76 4.71
CA VAL A 422 -21.30 -2.45 3.40
C VAL A 422 -20.00 -1.67 3.55
N VAL A 423 -18.96 -2.07 2.80
CA VAL A 423 -17.77 -1.22 2.61
C VAL A 423 -17.78 -0.64 1.20
N VAL A 424 -17.58 0.67 1.07
CA VAL A 424 -17.42 1.37 -0.21
C VAL A 424 -15.94 1.67 -0.40
N VAL A 425 -15.34 1.11 -1.44
CA VAL A 425 -13.92 1.32 -1.78
C VAL A 425 -13.82 2.36 -2.89
N GLY A 426 -13.31 3.55 -2.53
CA GLY A 426 -13.15 4.72 -3.38
C GLY A 426 -14.10 5.85 -2.99
N GLY A 427 -13.57 6.95 -2.44
CA GLY A 427 -14.26 8.20 -2.08
C GLY A 427 -14.33 9.22 -3.21
N GLY A 428 -14.39 8.75 -4.46
CA GLY A 428 -14.62 9.58 -5.64
C GLY A 428 -16.12 9.81 -5.92
N MET A 429 -16.42 10.21 -7.15
CA MET A 429 -17.79 10.46 -7.63
C MET A 429 -18.76 9.32 -7.32
N ALA A 430 -18.42 8.09 -7.70
CA ALA A 430 -19.35 6.96 -7.57
C ALA A 430 -19.53 6.52 -6.12
N GLY A 431 -18.46 6.46 -5.33
CA GLY A 431 -18.54 5.98 -3.95
C GLY A 431 -19.21 6.97 -3.00
N THR A 432 -18.94 8.28 -3.15
CA THR A 432 -19.66 9.30 -2.36
C THR A 432 -21.15 9.34 -2.72
N ALA A 433 -21.50 9.26 -4.01
CA ALA A 433 -22.89 9.16 -4.43
C ALA A 433 -23.57 7.86 -3.96
N ALA A 434 -22.90 6.71 -4.03
CA ALA A 434 -23.44 5.45 -3.53
C ALA A 434 -23.68 5.50 -2.02
N SER A 435 -22.75 6.09 -1.26
CA SER A 435 -22.87 6.25 0.19
C SER A 435 -24.05 7.14 0.57
N TYR A 436 -24.24 8.25 -0.15
CA TYR A 436 -25.40 9.14 0.01
C TYR A 436 -26.74 8.42 -0.24
N TYR A 437 -26.82 7.54 -1.25
CA TYR A 437 -28.07 6.81 -1.49
C TYR A 437 -28.24 5.60 -0.57
N LEU A 438 -27.16 4.95 -0.13
CA LEU A 438 -27.23 3.90 0.90
C LEU A 438 -27.81 4.48 2.20
N SER A 439 -27.39 5.67 2.62
CA SER A 439 -27.91 6.30 3.84
C SER A 439 -29.40 6.64 3.76
N LYS A 440 -29.92 6.90 2.55
CA LYS A 440 -31.34 7.20 2.32
C LYS A 440 -32.20 5.95 2.15
N LEU A 441 -31.68 4.95 1.45
CA LEU A 441 -32.44 3.74 1.11
C LEU A 441 -32.39 2.69 2.24
N ALA A 442 -31.35 2.70 3.06
CA ALA A 442 -31.13 1.75 4.14
C ALA A 442 -30.40 2.43 5.32
N PRO A 443 -31.05 3.37 6.03
CA PRO A 443 -30.44 4.18 7.09
C PRO A 443 -29.96 3.39 8.33
N ASP A 444 -30.38 2.13 8.46
CA ASP A 444 -29.97 1.26 9.57
C ASP A 444 -28.64 0.52 9.29
N LEU A 445 -28.11 0.60 8.07
CA LEU A 445 -26.87 -0.08 7.71
C LEU A 445 -25.65 0.69 8.20
N LYS A 446 -24.65 -0.04 8.69
CA LYS A 446 -23.31 0.50 8.89
C LYS A 446 -22.53 0.47 7.58
N VAL A 447 -22.05 1.62 7.14
CA VAL A 447 -21.28 1.78 5.90
C VAL A 447 -19.93 2.43 6.19
N ALA A 448 -18.84 1.81 5.75
CA ALA A 448 -17.52 2.43 5.74
C ALA A 448 -17.15 2.86 4.33
N VAL A 449 -16.65 4.08 4.17
CA VAL A 449 -16.07 4.58 2.91
C VAL A 449 -14.56 4.66 3.06
N LEU A 450 -13.83 3.90 2.25
CA LEU A 450 -12.36 3.85 2.26
C LEU A 450 -11.82 4.61 1.05
N GLU A 451 -11.05 5.67 1.28
CA GLU A 451 -10.41 6.47 0.24
C GLU A 451 -8.89 6.53 0.47
N ALA A 452 -8.12 6.27 -0.58
CA ALA A 452 -6.65 6.21 -0.54
C ALA A 452 -6.01 7.59 -0.30
N GLY A 453 -6.63 8.64 -0.82
CA GLY A 453 -6.25 10.05 -0.62
C GLY A 453 -7.28 10.81 0.20
N GLU A 454 -7.61 12.02 -0.25
CA GLU A 454 -8.75 12.79 0.25
C GLU A 454 -9.99 12.59 -0.64
N ILE A 455 -11.18 13.01 -0.19
CA ILE A 455 -12.37 13.00 -1.05
C ILE A 455 -12.10 13.83 -2.31
N ALA A 456 -12.39 13.24 -3.47
CA ALA A 456 -12.07 13.79 -4.78
C ALA A 456 -10.58 14.14 -4.95
N ASP A 457 -9.69 13.24 -4.53
CA ASP A 457 -8.24 13.40 -4.60
C ASP A 457 -7.72 13.76 -6.02
N PRO A 458 -6.73 14.68 -6.16
CA PRO A 458 -6.10 15.02 -7.44
C PRO A 458 -5.47 13.86 -8.20
N SER A 459 -5.16 12.76 -7.51
CA SER A 459 -4.62 11.57 -8.13
C SER A 459 -5.64 10.80 -8.99
N GLY A 460 -6.94 10.98 -8.74
CA GLY A 460 -8.04 10.29 -9.44
C GLY A 460 -8.75 11.13 -10.51
N SER A 461 -9.84 10.59 -11.05
CA SER A 461 -10.59 11.19 -12.17
C SER A 461 -11.72 12.14 -11.75
N SER A 462 -12.01 12.23 -10.44
CA SER A 462 -13.10 13.06 -9.90
C SER A 462 -12.66 14.47 -9.52
N TYR A 463 -11.34 14.73 -9.46
CA TYR A 463 -10.80 16.01 -9.07
C TYR A 463 -10.98 17.11 -10.13
N GLY A 464 -11.04 18.34 -9.66
CA GLY A 464 -11.00 19.54 -10.48
C GLY A 464 -12.17 20.45 -10.18
N GLU A 465 -12.08 21.67 -10.70
CA GLU A 465 -13.06 22.71 -10.42
C GLU A 465 -14.41 22.42 -11.06
N SER A 466 -14.42 21.86 -12.27
CA SER A 466 -15.64 21.68 -13.06
C SER A 466 -15.72 20.41 -13.89
N ARG A 467 -16.97 19.96 -14.08
CA ARG A 467 -17.40 18.91 -15.02
C ARG A 467 -18.66 19.34 -15.76
N MET A 468 -18.80 19.02 -17.04
CA MET A 468 -19.98 19.43 -17.83
C MET A 468 -21.19 18.57 -17.50
N TYR A 469 -22.38 19.16 -17.49
CA TYR A 469 -23.65 18.46 -17.61
C TYR A 469 -24.40 18.92 -18.86
N ARG A 470 -25.06 18.00 -19.58
CA ARG A 470 -25.73 18.27 -20.86
C ARG A 470 -26.72 17.19 -21.23
N ARG A 471 -27.88 17.56 -21.76
CA ARG A 471 -28.83 16.59 -22.36
C ARG A 471 -28.57 16.38 -23.85
N MET A 472 -27.74 17.21 -24.45
CA MET A 472 -27.30 17.18 -25.85
C MET A 472 -26.45 15.94 -26.20
N TYR A 473 -27.03 14.76 -26.40
CA TYR A 473 -26.37 13.51 -26.83
C TYR A 473 -26.94 13.01 -28.16
N SER A 474 -26.13 12.40 -29.03
CA SER A 474 -26.62 11.59 -30.18
C SER A 474 -27.26 10.28 -29.76
N ASP A 475 -27.00 9.83 -28.53
CA ASP A 475 -27.57 8.64 -27.95
C ASP A 475 -28.77 9.01 -27.05
N GLU A 476 -29.96 8.60 -27.49
CA GLU A 476 -31.22 8.85 -26.78
C GLU A 476 -31.19 8.33 -25.33
N TYR A 477 -30.55 7.17 -25.10
CA TYR A 477 -30.49 6.56 -23.77
C TYR A 477 -29.73 7.47 -22.80
N PHE A 478 -28.56 8.00 -23.20
CA PHE A 478 -27.80 8.94 -22.36
C PHE A 478 -28.49 10.29 -22.17
N SER A 479 -29.20 10.80 -23.19
CA SER A 479 -29.97 12.04 -23.07
C SER A 479 -31.10 11.93 -22.03
N VAL A 480 -31.85 10.82 -22.06
CA VAL A 480 -32.89 10.50 -21.08
C VAL A 480 -32.30 10.26 -19.70
N MET A 481 -31.19 9.52 -19.62
CA MET A 481 -30.47 9.26 -18.38
C MET A 481 -30.01 10.57 -17.73
N GLN A 482 -29.48 11.52 -18.52
CA GLN A 482 -29.04 12.80 -17.98
C GLN A 482 -30.20 13.63 -17.43
N SER A 483 -31.34 13.64 -18.11
CA SER A 483 -32.51 14.37 -17.63
C SER A 483 -32.91 13.93 -16.22
N LYS A 484 -32.90 12.61 -15.96
CA LYS A 484 -33.12 12.06 -14.62
C LYS A 484 -32.00 12.42 -13.63
N ALA A 485 -30.74 12.37 -14.06
CA ALA A 485 -29.61 12.75 -13.21
C ALA A 485 -29.66 14.21 -12.77
N LEU A 486 -30.13 15.12 -13.63
CA LEU A 486 -30.28 16.55 -13.29
C LEU A 486 -31.33 16.80 -12.22
N ASP A 487 -32.43 16.07 -12.23
CA ASP A 487 -33.42 16.16 -11.16
C ASP A 487 -32.81 15.72 -9.82
N LEU A 488 -32.03 14.64 -9.83
CA LEU A 488 -31.33 14.17 -8.62
C LEU A 488 -30.20 15.12 -8.18
N TRP A 489 -29.52 15.82 -9.10
CA TRP A 489 -28.56 16.86 -8.73
C TRP A 489 -29.22 18.01 -7.97
N ARG A 490 -30.40 18.45 -8.42
CA ARG A 490 -31.18 19.49 -7.72
C ARG A 490 -31.63 19.03 -6.33
N ASP A 491 -31.86 17.73 -6.15
CA ASP A 491 -32.12 17.15 -4.84
C ASP A 491 -30.89 17.27 -3.92
N VAL A 492 -29.70 16.96 -4.44
CA VAL A 492 -28.43 17.11 -3.69
C VAL A 492 -28.16 18.58 -3.32
N GLU A 493 -28.34 19.53 -4.24
CA GLU A 493 -28.21 20.97 -3.94
C GLU A 493 -29.18 21.42 -2.85
N ARG A 494 -30.44 20.98 -2.93
CA ARG A 494 -31.47 21.34 -1.95
C ARG A 494 -31.15 20.78 -0.56
N GLU A 495 -30.68 19.54 -0.47
CA GLU A 495 -30.38 18.88 0.80
C GLU A 495 -29.08 19.38 1.42
N SER A 496 -28.03 19.59 0.62
CA SER A 496 -26.75 20.14 1.10
C SER A 496 -26.78 21.64 1.37
N GLY A 497 -27.72 22.37 0.75
CA GLY A 497 -27.75 23.84 0.78
C GLY A 497 -26.63 24.51 -0.03
N LEU A 498 -25.89 23.74 -0.84
CA LEU A 498 -24.77 24.22 -1.65
C LEU A 498 -25.21 24.43 -3.11
N SER A 499 -24.61 25.44 -3.75
CA SER A 499 -24.72 25.64 -5.20
C SER A 499 -23.67 24.78 -5.90
N LEU A 500 -24.11 23.70 -6.52
CA LEU A 500 -23.27 22.71 -7.19
C LEU A 500 -23.38 22.82 -8.72
N LEU A 501 -24.55 23.20 -9.24
CA LEU A 501 -24.82 23.36 -10.66
C LEU A 501 -24.75 24.84 -11.06
N LYS A 502 -24.08 25.10 -12.19
CA LYS A 502 -24.08 26.40 -12.83
C LYS A 502 -24.46 26.26 -14.29
N GLU A 503 -25.53 26.91 -14.71
CA GLU A 503 -25.92 26.98 -16.13
C GLU A 503 -24.96 27.94 -16.86
N ASN A 504 -24.34 27.46 -17.94
CA ASN A 504 -23.50 28.28 -18.81
C ASN A 504 -23.91 28.19 -20.30
N GLY A 505 -24.76 27.21 -20.63
CA GLY A 505 -25.03 26.73 -21.98
C GLY A 505 -23.84 26.04 -22.63
N LEU A 506 -24.13 25.15 -23.58
CA LEU A 506 -23.14 24.32 -24.26
C LEU A 506 -23.31 24.42 -25.77
N LEU A 507 -22.21 24.73 -26.48
CA LEU A 507 -22.12 24.73 -27.93
C LEU A 507 -21.33 23.51 -28.42
N PHE A 508 -21.96 22.63 -29.20
CA PHE A 508 -21.23 21.73 -30.09
C PHE A 508 -21.04 22.45 -31.42
N TYR A 509 -19.82 22.51 -31.94
CA TYR A 509 -19.54 23.13 -33.24
C TYR A 509 -18.41 22.41 -33.97
N GLY A 510 -18.32 22.58 -35.29
CA GLY A 510 -17.27 21.96 -36.09
C GLY A 510 -17.77 21.29 -37.37
N GLU A 511 -17.02 20.29 -37.81
CA GLU A 511 -17.34 19.44 -38.95
C GLU A 511 -18.44 18.43 -38.60
N THR A 512 -19.43 18.28 -39.47
CA THR A 512 -20.60 17.41 -39.27
C THR A 512 -20.40 15.97 -39.77
N ASP A 513 -19.32 15.70 -40.49
CA ASP A 513 -18.98 14.40 -41.09
C ASP A 513 -17.80 13.71 -40.37
N THR A 514 -17.63 13.98 -39.08
CA THR A 514 -16.60 13.38 -38.20
C THR A 514 -16.96 11.98 -37.70
N GLY A 515 -18.19 11.53 -37.93
CA GLY A 515 -18.74 10.30 -37.35
C GLY A 515 -19.27 10.51 -35.92
N GLU A 516 -19.62 9.42 -35.25
CA GLU A 516 -20.06 9.47 -33.85
C GLU A 516 -18.85 9.33 -32.91
N THR A 517 -18.69 10.30 -32.02
CA THR A 517 -17.70 10.24 -30.93
C THR A 517 -18.37 9.77 -29.62
N VAL A 518 -17.57 9.61 -28.55
CA VAL A 518 -18.11 9.32 -27.21
C VAL A 518 -19.09 10.40 -26.72
N GLU A 519 -18.90 11.64 -27.18
CA GLU A 519 -19.77 12.76 -26.84
C GLU A 519 -20.96 12.90 -27.79
N GLY A 520 -20.93 12.22 -28.94
CA GLY A 520 -21.91 12.25 -30.01
C GLY A 520 -21.39 12.93 -31.28
N SER A 521 -22.31 13.56 -32.02
CA SER A 521 -22.07 14.37 -33.21
C SER A 521 -23.03 15.56 -33.20
N ILE A 522 -22.69 16.64 -33.92
CA ILE A 522 -23.55 17.82 -34.06
C ILE A 522 -24.94 17.45 -34.63
N PRO A 523 -25.05 16.74 -35.78
CA PRO A 523 -26.36 16.38 -36.33
C PRO A 523 -27.11 15.38 -35.45
N GLY A 524 -26.43 14.36 -34.92
CA GLY A 524 -27.07 13.35 -34.06
C GLY A 524 -27.63 13.96 -32.77
N ALA A 525 -26.88 14.86 -32.12
CA ALA A 525 -27.37 15.54 -30.94
C ALA A 525 -28.58 16.46 -31.24
N ALA A 526 -28.58 17.18 -32.37
CA ALA A 526 -29.72 18.00 -32.77
C ALA A 526 -30.99 17.17 -33.05
N GLU A 527 -30.82 16.01 -33.70
CA GLU A 527 -31.91 15.07 -33.97
C GLU A 527 -32.53 14.56 -32.66
N ILE A 528 -31.72 14.06 -31.73
CA ILE A 528 -32.21 13.54 -30.45
C ILE A 528 -32.84 14.65 -29.60
N MET A 529 -32.24 15.84 -29.53
CA MET A 529 -32.85 16.96 -28.80
C MET A 529 -34.20 17.36 -29.39
N SER A 530 -34.34 17.37 -30.72
CA SER A 530 -35.63 17.59 -31.39
C SER A 530 -36.64 16.51 -31.02
N LYS A 531 -36.24 15.23 -31.10
CA LYS A 531 -37.07 14.07 -30.76
C LYS A 531 -37.57 14.12 -29.32
N LEU A 532 -36.71 14.54 -28.38
CA LEU A 532 -37.02 14.61 -26.95
C LEU A 532 -37.61 15.96 -26.51
N ASN A 533 -37.85 16.89 -27.44
CA ASN A 533 -38.34 18.25 -27.18
C ASN A 533 -37.46 19.04 -26.19
N ILE A 534 -36.14 18.84 -26.27
CA ILE A 534 -35.15 19.62 -25.51
C ILE A 534 -34.90 20.93 -26.28
N PRO A 535 -35.10 22.11 -25.66
CA PRO A 535 -34.85 23.39 -26.33
C PRO A 535 -33.39 23.51 -26.77
N HIS A 536 -33.19 23.77 -28.07
CA HIS A 536 -31.88 23.95 -28.67
C HIS A 536 -31.93 24.95 -29.83
N GLU A 537 -30.79 25.52 -30.16
CA GLU A 537 -30.59 26.41 -31.30
C GLU A 537 -29.57 25.77 -32.27
N TYR A 538 -29.95 25.62 -33.54
CA TYR A 538 -29.06 25.09 -34.58
C TYR A 538 -28.48 26.22 -35.42
N PHE A 539 -27.19 26.13 -35.72
CA PHE A 539 -26.43 27.05 -36.55
C PHE A 539 -25.94 26.32 -37.80
N ASP A 540 -26.56 26.64 -38.94
CA ASP A 540 -26.21 26.14 -40.27
C ASP A 540 -24.93 26.77 -40.85
N HIS A 541 -24.48 27.90 -40.30
CA HIS A 541 -23.35 28.66 -40.80
C HIS A 541 -22.54 29.31 -39.67
N HIS A 542 -21.21 29.26 -39.80
CA HIS A 542 -20.25 29.73 -38.81
C HIS A 542 -20.38 31.20 -38.41
N GLU A 543 -20.79 32.09 -39.33
CA GLU A 543 -20.87 33.54 -39.07
C GLU A 543 -21.87 33.89 -37.96
N LYS A 544 -22.93 33.09 -37.79
CA LYS A 544 -23.91 33.28 -36.72
C LYS A 544 -23.31 32.95 -35.35
N MET A 545 -22.43 31.94 -35.29
CA MET A 545 -21.71 31.57 -34.07
C MET A 545 -20.67 32.63 -33.72
N ASP A 546 -19.87 33.05 -34.70
CA ASP A 546 -18.83 34.09 -34.52
C ASP A 546 -19.40 35.47 -34.14
N ALA A 547 -20.66 35.75 -34.50
CA ALA A 547 -21.36 36.96 -34.05
C ALA A 547 -21.81 36.89 -32.57
N LYS A 548 -21.97 35.69 -32.02
CA LYS A 548 -22.49 35.46 -30.65
C LYS A 548 -21.38 35.21 -29.64
N TRP A 549 -20.30 34.56 -30.05
CA TRP A 549 -19.18 34.16 -29.22
C TRP A 549 -17.84 34.61 -29.83
N PRO A 550 -16.78 34.82 -29.02
CA PRO A 550 -15.49 35.32 -29.49
C PRO A 550 -14.68 34.21 -30.20
N MET A 551 -15.22 33.69 -31.29
CA MET A 551 -14.70 32.54 -32.04
C MET A 551 -14.08 32.97 -33.37
N ARG A 552 -13.21 32.12 -33.91
CA ARG A 552 -12.70 32.17 -35.28
C ARG A 552 -13.05 30.85 -35.95
N SER A 553 -14.34 30.62 -36.14
CA SER A 553 -14.83 29.37 -36.71
C SER A 553 -14.36 29.21 -38.17
N VAL A 554 -14.15 27.98 -38.61
CA VAL A 554 -13.75 27.69 -40.00
C VAL A 554 -14.99 27.75 -40.90
N PRO A 555 -14.89 28.33 -42.12
CA PRO A 555 -15.99 28.30 -43.08
C PRO A 555 -16.48 26.87 -43.35
N GLY A 556 -17.80 26.67 -43.24
CA GLY A 556 -18.43 25.36 -43.38
C GLY A 556 -18.70 24.64 -42.05
N TYR A 557 -18.23 25.16 -40.92
CA TYR A 557 -18.63 24.66 -39.61
C TYR A 557 -20.10 24.95 -39.32
N GLU A 558 -20.75 23.97 -38.71
CA GLU A 558 -22.10 24.07 -38.17
C GLU A 558 -22.03 23.95 -36.63
N GLY A 559 -23.17 24.16 -35.97
CA GLY A 559 -23.23 23.96 -34.52
C GLY A 559 -24.63 23.81 -33.96
N VAL A 560 -24.71 23.32 -32.73
CA VAL A 560 -25.95 23.19 -31.97
C VAL A 560 -25.71 23.61 -30.52
N TYR A 561 -26.64 24.37 -29.96
CA TYR A 561 -26.53 24.98 -28.64
C TYR A 561 -27.68 24.60 -27.70
N GLU A 562 -27.35 24.08 -26.51
CA GLU A 562 -28.28 23.81 -25.41
C GLU A 562 -28.06 24.88 -24.33
N ALA A 563 -29.00 25.81 -24.16
CA ALA A 563 -28.89 26.88 -23.18
C ALA A 563 -28.86 26.37 -21.74
N SER A 564 -29.60 25.29 -21.45
CA SER A 564 -29.74 24.71 -20.11
C SER A 564 -28.59 23.79 -19.69
N ALA A 565 -27.55 23.64 -20.51
CA ALA A 565 -26.37 22.88 -20.14
C ALA A 565 -25.46 23.71 -19.23
N GLY A 566 -24.54 23.05 -18.53
CA GLY A 566 -23.78 23.74 -17.49
C GLY A 566 -22.57 22.99 -16.97
N SER A 567 -22.04 23.50 -15.87
CA SER A 567 -20.96 22.88 -15.11
C SER A 567 -21.40 22.47 -13.71
N ILE A 568 -20.74 21.45 -13.19
CA ILE A 568 -20.87 20.92 -11.84
C ILE A 568 -19.57 21.22 -11.12
N ASN A 569 -19.63 21.80 -9.93
CA ASN A 569 -18.46 21.91 -9.05
C ASN A 569 -18.10 20.51 -8.51
N SER A 570 -17.15 19.83 -9.16
CA SER A 570 -16.93 18.40 -8.94
C SER A 570 -16.43 18.05 -7.55
N SER A 571 -15.35 18.70 -7.08
CA SER A 571 -14.81 18.41 -5.74
C SER A 571 -15.75 18.84 -4.62
N LEU A 572 -16.57 19.88 -4.81
CA LEU A 572 -17.60 20.26 -3.84
C LEU A 572 -18.75 19.26 -3.83
N ALA A 573 -19.18 18.77 -4.99
CA ALA A 573 -20.26 17.79 -5.10
C ALA A 573 -19.95 16.46 -4.41
N CYS A 574 -18.74 15.92 -4.58
CA CYS A 574 -18.32 14.69 -3.89
C CYS A 574 -18.35 14.88 -2.36
N ARG A 575 -17.84 16.01 -1.87
CA ARG A 575 -17.87 16.35 -0.44
C ARG A 575 -19.29 16.50 0.08
N ALA A 576 -20.14 17.25 -0.62
CA ALA A 576 -21.53 17.44 -0.26
C ALA A 576 -22.30 16.12 -0.12
N MET A 577 -22.13 15.19 -1.07
CA MET A 577 -22.76 13.86 -0.98
C MET A 577 -22.20 13.03 0.18
N MET A 578 -20.89 13.13 0.45
CA MET A 578 -20.29 12.44 1.59
C MET A 578 -20.78 13.01 2.93
N ASP A 579 -20.82 14.33 3.08
CA ASP A 579 -21.31 15.02 4.29
C ASP A 579 -22.77 14.62 4.56
N LEU A 580 -23.63 14.65 3.53
CA LEU A 580 -25.02 14.18 3.63
C LEU A 580 -25.13 12.69 3.99
N ALA A 581 -24.15 11.86 3.61
CA ALA A 581 -24.11 10.46 4.02
C ALA A 581 -23.72 10.32 5.49
N GLN A 582 -22.72 11.06 5.97
CA GLN A 582 -22.24 11.01 7.36
C GLN A 582 -23.24 11.61 8.37
N ASP A 583 -24.08 12.54 7.93
CA ASP A 583 -25.18 13.08 8.74
C ASP A 583 -26.23 11.99 9.09
N ALA A 584 -26.28 10.89 8.32
CA ALA A 584 -27.01 9.71 8.68
C ALA A 584 -26.17 8.82 9.62
N ALA A 585 -26.79 8.31 10.69
CA ALA A 585 -26.09 7.43 11.62
C ALA A 585 -25.53 6.19 10.90
N GLY A 586 -24.27 5.83 11.19
CA GLY A 586 -23.66 4.59 10.71
C GLY A 586 -22.79 4.70 9.45
N HIS A 587 -22.54 5.91 8.92
CA HIS A 587 -21.69 6.12 7.74
C HIS A 587 -20.33 6.74 8.12
N ASP A 588 -19.28 5.93 8.13
CA ASP A 588 -17.93 6.33 8.53
C ASP A 588 -17.01 6.56 7.31
N LEU A 589 -16.20 7.62 7.35
CA LEU A 589 -15.23 7.94 6.30
C LEU A 589 -13.80 7.71 6.81
N PHE A 590 -13.03 6.93 6.03
CA PHE A 590 -11.62 6.69 6.24
C PHE A 590 -10.83 7.19 5.03
N THR A 591 -10.32 8.43 5.12
CA THR A 591 -9.37 8.96 4.13
C THR A 591 -7.96 8.43 4.40
N ASN A 592 -7.05 8.62 3.45
CA ASN A 592 -5.67 8.18 3.55
C ASN A 592 -5.53 6.67 3.84
N THR A 593 -6.52 5.87 3.41
CA THR A 593 -6.70 4.45 3.71
C THR A 593 -6.76 3.66 2.40
N SER A 594 -5.59 3.35 1.84
CA SER A 594 -5.47 2.55 0.61
C SER A 594 -5.79 1.09 0.87
N VAL A 595 -6.70 0.50 0.08
CA VAL A 595 -6.96 -0.94 0.09
C VAL A 595 -5.82 -1.67 -0.62
N LEU A 596 -5.25 -2.69 0.03
CA LEU A 596 -4.20 -3.55 -0.52
C LEU A 596 -4.70 -4.95 -0.89
N ASP A 597 -5.84 -5.36 -0.34
CA ASP A 597 -6.35 -6.70 -0.52
C ASP A 597 -7.86 -6.76 -0.30
N LEU A 598 -8.53 -7.58 -1.11
CA LEU A 598 -9.96 -7.90 -1.00
C LEU A 598 -10.11 -9.41 -1.11
N GLY A 599 -10.67 -10.03 -0.07
CA GLY A 599 -10.95 -11.47 -0.02
C GLY A 599 -12.40 -11.77 0.34
N ILE A 600 -12.92 -12.88 -0.19
CA ILE A 600 -14.25 -13.41 0.14
C ILE A 600 -14.11 -14.90 0.51
N PRO A 601 -13.60 -15.22 1.72
CA PRO A 601 -13.39 -16.61 2.14
C PRO A 601 -14.67 -17.46 2.18
N SER A 602 -15.83 -16.84 2.37
CA SER A 602 -17.13 -17.51 2.29
C SER A 602 -18.23 -16.52 1.90
N PRO A 603 -19.38 -16.98 1.37
CA PRO A 603 -20.46 -16.07 0.96
C PRO A 603 -20.88 -15.13 2.09
N GLY A 604 -20.90 -13.83 1.80
CA GLY A 604 -21.20 -12.78 2.77
C GLY A 604 -20.11 -12.49 3.82
N ASP A 605 -18.89 -13.03 3.67
CA ASP A 605 -17.72 -12.67 4.49
C ASP A 605 -16.69 -11.95 3.62
N VAL A 606 -16.86 -10.65 3.42
CA VAL A 606 -15.90 -9.80 2.71
C VAL A 606 -14.86 -9.28 3.69
N ARG A 607 -13.57 -9.46 3.38
CA ARG A 607 -12.43 -8.99 4.17
C ARG A 607 -11.56 -8.07 3.34
N ILE A 608 -11.23 -6.91 3.90
CA ILE A 608 -10.48 -5.86 3.24
C ILE A 608 -9.30 -5.48 4.12
N THR A 609 -8.09 -5.58 3.57
CA THR A 609 -6.87 -5.15 4.26
C THR A 609 -6.36 -3.84 3.67
N CYS A 610 -5.96 -2.91 4.53
CA CYS A 610 -5.48 -1.58 4.15
C CYS A 610 -3.97 -1.41 4.41
N ALA A 611 -3.35 -0.48 3.68
CA ALA A 611 -1.91 -0.21 3.75
C ALA A 611 -1.44 0.37 5.09
N ASP A 612 -2.36 0.94 5.86
CA ASP A 612 -2.12 1.39 7.22
C ASP A 612 -2.28 0.26 8.26
N GLY A 613 -2.48 -0.99 7.83
CA GLY A 613 -2.64 -2.16 8.69
C GLY A 613 -4.04 -2.32 9.29
N LYS A 614 -5.02 -1.50 8.89
CA LYS A 614 -6.42 -1.74 9.26
C LYS A 614 -7.01 -2.91 8.49
N LEU A 615 -7.94 -3.60 9.13
CA LEU A 615 -8.75 -4.66 8.54
C LEU A 615 -10.23 -4.27 8.66
N PHE A 616 -10.99 -4.43 7.58
CA PHE A 616 -12.42 -4.22 7.57
C PHE A 616 -13.13 -5.51 7.16
N ARG A 617 -14.28 -5.75 7.78
CA ARG A 617 -15.16 -6.88 7.44
C ARG A 617 -16.53 -6.39 7.06
N SER A 618 -17.13 -6.99 6.03
CA SER A 618 -18.49 -6.66 5.64
C SER A 618 -19.23 -7.78 4.93
N ASN A 619 -20.54 -7.60 4.75
CA ASN A 619 -21.36 -8.54 4.01
C ASN A 619 -21.28 -8.30 2.50
N LYS A 620 -21.04 -7.04 2.10
CA LYS A 620 -20.99 -6.58 0.71
C LYS A 620 -19.97 -5.47 0.55
N VAL A 621 -19.44 -5.33 -0.66
CA VAL A 621 -18.56 -4.24 -1.04
C VAL A 621 -19.07 -3.51 -2.28
N VAL A 622 -19.03 -2.18 -2.24
CA VAL A 622 -19.19 -1.32 -3.42
C VAL A 622 -17.80 -0.93 -3.90
N LEU A 623 -17.39 -1.45 -5.05
CA LEU A 623 -16.11 -1.12 -5.66
C LEU A 623 -16.27 0.08 -6.62
N ALA A 624 -15.80 1.24 -6.16
CA ALA A 624 -15.84 2.53 -6.87
C ALA A 624 -14.43 3.10 -7.09
N ALA A 625 -13.46 2.21 -7.32
CA ALA A 625 -12.02 2.53 -7.33
C ALA A 625 -11.51 3.18 -8.64
N GLY A 626 -12.38 3.46 -9.62
CA GLY A 626 -11.98 4.12 -10.87
C GLY A 626 -10.85 3.38 -11.60
N ALA A 627 -9.73 4.06 -11.83
CA ALA A 627 -8.57 3.49 -12.54
C ALA A 627 -7.90 2.32 -11.82
N TRP A 628 -8.13 2.15 -10.52
CA TRP A 628 -7.58 1.05 -9.71
C TRP A 628 -8.52 -0.15 -9.60
N THR A 629 -9.64 -0.16 -10.34
CA THR A 629 -10.64 -1.24 -10.25
C THR A 629 -10.00 -2.62 -10.45
N ASN A 630 -9.20 -2.82 -11.51
CA ASN A 630 -8.57 -4.11 -11.78
C ASN A 630 -7.49 -4.48 -10.77
N SER A 631 -6.77 -3.49 -10.21
CA SER A 631 -5.79 -3.75 -9.15
C SER A 631 -6.45 -4.38 -7.91
N ILE A 632 -7.70 -4.02 -7.61
CA ILE A 632 -8.46 -4.60 -6.49
C ILE A 632 -9.15 -5.91 -6.89
N LEU A 633 -9.70 -6.00 -8.11
CA LEU A 633 -10.36 -7.22 -8.60
C LEU A 633 -9.38 -8.39 -8.76
N GLY A 634 -8.10 -8.12 -9.02
CA GLY A 634 -7.07 -9.15 -9.14
C GLY A 634 -6.95 -10.05 -7.89
N HIS A 635 -7.30 -9.54 -6.71
CA HIS A 635 -7.30 -10.31 -5.46
C HIS A 635 -8.40 -11.38 -5.38
N LEU A 636 -9.38 -11.30 -6.28
CA LEU A 636 -10.50 -12.23 -6.46
C LEU A 636 -10.40 -13.03 -7.77
N ASP A 637 -9.21 -13.05 -8.39
CA ASP A 637 -8.94 -13.66 -9.71
C ASP A 637 -9.89 -13.15 -10.81
N ALA A 638 -10.28 -11.87 -10.72
CA ALA A 638 -11.19 -11.22 -11.65
C ALA A 638 -10.51 -10.01 -12.32
N GLU A 639 -10.85 -9.77 -13.58
CA GLU A 639 -10.37 -8.64 -14.35
C GLU A 639 -11.44 -8.20 -15.35
N LEU A 640 -11.59 -6.89 -15.54
CA LEU A 640 -12.42 -6.29 -16.58
C LEU A 640 -11.54 -5.75 -17.70
N ASP A 641 -12.05 -5.75 -18.92
CA ASP A 641 -11.36 -5.19 -20.08
C ASP A 641 -11.43 -3.65 -20.08
N LEU A 642 -10.50 -3.06 -19.35
CA LEU A 642 -10.40 -1.62 -19.14
C LEU A 642 -9.10 -1.10 -19.73
N GLU A 643 -9.20 0.06 -20.38
CA GLU A 643 -8.06 0.84 -20.85
C GLU A 643 -8.00 2.16 -20.08
N LEU A 644 -6.81 2.54 -19.64
CA LEU A 644 -6.55 3.82 -19.00
C LEU A 644 -6.05 4.82 -20.03
N TRP A 645 -6.71 5.98 -20.11
CA TRP A 645 -6.31 7.06 -21.01
C TRP A 645 -5.69 8.22 -20.25
N ALA A 646 -4.52 8.71 -20.69
CA ALA A 646 -3.90 9.91 -20.16
C ALA A 646 -4.47 11.17 -20.84
N MET A 647 -5.40 11.85 -20.17
CA MET A 647 -6.15 12.98 -20.72
C MET A 647 -5.56 14.31 -20.29
N HIS A 648 -5.47 15.26 -21.23
CA HIS A 648 -4.77 16.52 -21.03
C HIS A 648 -5.73 17.71 -21.03
N TRP A 649 -5.58 18.58 -20.04
CA TRP A 649 -6.37 19.80 -19.91
C TRP A 649 -5.63 20.86 -19.08
N GLY A 650 -5.92 22.13 -19.31
CA GLY A 650 -5.28 23.23 -18.60
C GLY A 650 -6.04 24.54 -18.73
N HIS A 651 -5.52 25.58 -18.08
CA HIS A 651 -6.13 26.91 -18.08
C HIS A 651 -5.38 27.90 -18.98
N TYR A 652 -6.15 28.81 -19.57
CA TYR A 652 -5.64 29.84 -20.46
C TYR A 652 -6.21 31.20 -20.03
N ARG A 653 -5.33 32.20 -19.91
CA ARG A 653 -5.78 33.58 -19.66
C ARG A 653 -6.58 34.08 -20.85
N VAL A 654 -7.63 34.84 -20.59
CA VAL A 654 -8.40 35.52 -21.62
C VAL A 654 -8.49 37.02 -21.34
N ASP A 655 -8.76 37.78 -22.41
CA ASP A 655 -9.08 39.19 -22.32
C ASP A 655 -10.21 39.42 -21.29
N PRO A 656 -9.96 40.21 -20.22
CA PRO A 656 -10.96 40.53 -19.22
C PRO A 656 -12.27 41.10 -19.78
N GLU A 657 -12.24 41.81 -20.91
CA GLU A 657 -13.45 42.35 -21.55
C GLU A 657 -14.32 41.24 -22.18
N LEU A 658 -13.70 40.12 -22.56
CA LEU A 658 -14.37 38.96 -23.17
C LEU A 658 -14.70 37.85 -22.15
N LYS A 659 -14.32 38.01 -20.89
CA LYS A 659 -14.47 36.99 -19.83
C LYS A 659 -15.84 36.32 -19.79
N HIS A 660 -16.91 37.08 -19.93
CA HIS A 660 -18.30 36.60 -19.85
C HIS A 660 -18.91 36.19 -21.20
N LYS A 661 -18.08 36.12 -22.26
CA LYS A 661 -18.52 35.85 -23.63
C LYS A 661 -18.17 34.44 -24.11
N TYR A 662 -17.31 33.70 -23.41
CA TYR A 662 -17.03 32.32 -23.74
C TYR A 662 -18.17 31.41 -23.26
N PRO A 663 -18.71 30.49 -24.09
CA PRO A 663 -19.63 29.46 -23.65
C PRO A 663 -18.86 28.24 -23.10
N GLN A 664 -19.57 27.21 -22.61
CA GLN A 664 -19.00 25.85 -22.67
C GLN A 664 -19.09 25.35 -24.10
N TRP A 665 -18.13 24.55 -24.53
CA TRP A 665 -18.11 24.07 -25.91
C TRP A 665 -17.40 22.72 -26.10
N PHE A 666 -17.77 22.05 -27.19
CA PHE A 666 -16.98 21.01 -27.85
C PHE A 666 -16.76 21.39 -29.31
N CYS A 667 -15.54 21.18 -29.80
CA CYS A 667 -15.16 21.35 -31.20
C CYS A 667 -14.91 19.98 -31.84
N PHE A 668 -15.65 19.66 -32.89
CA PHE A 668 -15.54 18.42 -33.65
C PHE A 668 -14.75 18.68 -34.94
N ARG A 669 -13.60 18.01 -35.07
CA ARG A 669 -12.76 18.05 -36.27
C ARG A 669 -12.39 16.64 -36.67
N LYS A 670 -12.09 16.44 -37.94
CA LYS A 670 -11.45 15.22 -38.42
C LYS A 670 -10.09 15.07 -37.75
N GLU A 671 -9.80 13.82 -37.40
CA GLU A 671 -8.46 13.44 -36.96
C GLU A 671 -7.42 13.86 -38.01
N VAL A 672 -6.23 14.22 -37.53
CA VAL A 672 -5.08 14.45 -38.40
C VAL A 672 -4.07 13.34 -38.11
N PRO A 673 -4.06 12.28 -38.94
CA PRO A 673 -3.09 11.19 -38.80
C PRO A 673 -1.66 11.74 -38.73
N ASP A 674 -0.81 11.07 -37.95
CA ASP A 674 0.61 11.42 -37.70
C ASP A 674 0.88 12.63 -36.77
N LEU A 675 -0.14 13.43 -36.43
CA LEU A 675 0.00 14.54 -35.46
C LEU A 675 -0.52 14.22 -34.05
N TRP A 676 -1.00 13.00 -33.84
CA TRP A 676 -1.67 12.58 -32.59
C TRP A 676 -2.89 13.45 -32.25
N ASP A 677 -3.50 14.09 -33.26
CA ASP A 677 -4.71 14.89 -33.12
C ASP A 677 -5.94 14.05 -33.46
N GLY A 678 -6.73 13.70 -32.43
CA GLY A 678 -7.99 12.98 -32.59
C GLY A 678 -9.19 13.90 -32.83
N GLY A 679 -8.98 15.21 -32.92
CA GLY A 679 -9.97 16.15 -33.46
C GLY A 679 -11.10 16.58 -32.50
N LEU A 680 -11.17 16.06 -31.27
CA LEU A 680 -12.20 16.43 -30.29
C LEU A 680 -11.62 17.24 -29.13
N TYR A 681 -12.07 18.50 -29.00
CA TYR A 681 -11.62 19.44 -27.97
C TYR A 681 -12.81 19.96 -27.20
N TYR A 682 -12.61 20.30 -25.93
CA TYR A 682 -13.64 20.93 -25.10
C TYR A 682 -13.12 22.14 -24.35
N GLY A 683 -14.04 23.01 -23.94
CA GLY A 683 -13.72 24.11 -23.05
C GLY A 683 -14.85 24.53 -22.12
N PHE A 684 -14.45 25.11 -20.99
CA PHE A 684 -15.32 25.75 -20.02
C PHE A 684 -15.12 27.26 -20.06
N PRO A 685 -16.16 28.05 -19.77
CA PRO A 685 -16.05 29.49 -19.64
C PRO A 685 -15.22 29.85 -18.41
N CYS A 686 -15.01 31.14 -18.19
CA CYS A 686 -14.39 31.60 -16.96
C CYS A 686 -15.25 31.26 -15.73
N GLU A 687 -14.70 30.45 -14.84
CA GLU A 687 -15.33 30.03 -13.60
C GLU A 687 -14.70 30.84 -12.44
N GLY A 688 -15.50 31.69 -11.79
CA GLY A 688 -15.04 32.56 -10.70
C GLY A 688 -14.58 33.95 -11.13
N ASP A 689 -13.74 34.58 -10.32
CA ASP A 689 -13.32 35.97 -10.47
C ASP A 689 -12.15 36.16 -11.45
N GLU A 690 -11.40 35.10 -11.75
CA GLU A 690 -10.29 35.15 -12.70
C GLU A 690 -10.77 35.11 -14.15
N SER A 691 -10.02 35.78 -15.04
CA SER A 691 -10.23 35.72 -16.50
C SER A 691 -9.45 34.56 -17.10
N VAL A 692 -9.82 33.33 -16.71
CA VAL A 692 -9.20 32.09 -17.20
C VAL A 692 -10.25 31.12 -17.71
N ILE A 693 -10.06 30.58 -18.90
CA ILE A 693 -10.88 29.48 -19.43
C ILE A 693 -10.15 28.15 -19.23
N LYS A 694 -10.89 27.06 -19.10
CA LYS A 694 -10.34 25.70 -19.07
C LYS A 694 -10.54 25.04 -20.42
N VAL A 695 -9.51 24.39 -20.94
CA VAL A 695 -9.51 23.73 -22.26
C VAL A 695 -8.86 22.35 -22.13
N GLY A 696 -9.38 21.36 -22.85
CA GLY A 696 -8.79 20.01 -22.90
C GLY A 696 -9.15 19.24 -24.16
N ILE A 697 -8.56 18.05 -24.28
CA ILE A 697 -8.87 17.09 -25.35
C ILE A 697 -9.84 16.03 -24.84
N ASP A 698 -10.68 15.51 -25.72
CA ASP A 698 -11.55 14.34 -25.46
C ASP A 698 -11.33 13.25 -26.51
N PHE A 699 -10.05 12.94 -26.74
CA PHE A 699 -9.61 11.79 -27.52
C PHE A 699 -8.33 11.23 -26.89
N CYS A 700 -8.00 9.99 -27.21
CA CYS A 700 -6.76 9.38 -26.79
C CYS A 700 -5.94 8.95 -28.02
N PRO A 701 -4.73 9.50 -28.21
CA PRO A 701 -3.83 9.03 -29.27
C PRO A 701 -3.60 7.53 -29.20
N ASP A 702 -3.46 6.88 -30.36
CA ASP A 702 -3.09 5.46 -30.42
C ASP A 702 -1.58 5.29 -30.20
N HIS A 703 -1.17 5.41 -28.95
CA HIS A 703 0.24 5.28 -28.55
C HIS A 703 0.34 4.81 -27.08
N PRO A 704 1.29 3.92 -26.74
CA PRO A 704 1.41 3.35 -25.38
C PRO A 704 1.61 4.37 -24.25
N GLU A 705 2.06 5.58 -24.57
CA GLU A 705 2.19 6.67 -23.59
C GLU A 705 0.84 7.22 -23.12
N PHE A 706 -0.21 7.06 -23.92
CA PHE A 706 -1.55 7.56 -23.59
C PHE A 706 -2.54 6.45 -23.26
N ARG A 707 -2.22 5.20 -23.60
CA ARG A 707 -3.07 4.02 -23.42
C ARG A 707 -2.35 2.98 -22.56
N MET A 708 -2.84 2.78 -21.35
CA MET A 708 -2.25 1.82 -20.41
C MET A 708 -3.32 0.91 -19.81
N ARG A 709 -2.88 -0.07 -19.01
CA ARG A 709 -3.78 -0.97 -18.28
C ARG A 709 -3.72 -0.75 -16.76
N ASP A 710 -2.58 -0.30 -16.27
CA ASP A 710 -2.34 -0.11 -14.84
C ASP A 710 -1.89 1.32 -14.54
N MET A 711 -2.27 1.81 -13.36
CA MET A 711 -1.85 3.11 -12.86
C MET A 711 -0.36 3.16 -12.51
N ALA A 712 0.31 2.01 -12.34
CA ALA A 712 1.76 1.91 -12.20
C ALA A 712 2.51 2.45 -13.43
N ASP A 713 1.91 2.32 -14.63
CA ASP A 713 2.47 2.83 -15.88
C ASP A 713 2.03 4.28 -16.16
N TYR A 714 1.21 4.89 -15.30
CA TYR A 714 0.62 6.20 -15.53
C TYR A 714 1.57 7.36 -15.29
N VAL A 715 1.84 8.12 -16.36
CA VAL A 715 2.63 9.34 -16.30
C VAL A 715 1.73 10.56 -16.04
N ARG A 716 1.85 11.12 -14.83
CA ARG A 716 1.10 12.33 -14.41
C ARG A 716 1.59 13.64 -15.02
N ARG A 717 2.76 13.62 -15.65
CA ARG A 717 3.29 14.80 -16.35
C ARG A 717 2.57 14.96 -17.69
N PRO A 718 2.13 16.18 -18.05
CA PRO A 718 1.64 16.46 -19.40
C PRO A 718 2.66 16.17 -20.49
N ASN A 719 2.20 15.59 -21.60
CA ASN A 719 3.01 15.36 -22.79
C ASN A 719 3.15 16.64 -23.64
N ASP A 720 4.38 17.05 -23.92
CA ASP A 720 4.68 18.34 -24.59
C ASP A 720 4.06 18.47 -25.99
N LYS A 721 3.86 17.37 -26.73
CA LYS A 721 3.22 17.40 -28.06
C LYS A 721 1.73 17.68 -27.95
N ILE A 722 1.04 17.04 -27.00
CA ILE A 722 -0.38 17.31 -26.73
C ILE A 722 -0.57 18.73 -26.19
N VAL A 723 0.32 19.19 -25.31
CA VAL A 723 0.29 20.59 -24.82
C VAL A 723 0.36 21.57 -25.99
N LYS A 724 1.33 21.37 -26.90
CA LYS A 724 1.48 22.24 -28.08
C LYS A 724 0.22 22.22 -28.96
N LEU A 725 -0.38 21.06 -29.15
CA LEU A 725 -1.60 20.88 -29.94
C LEU A 725 -2.79 21.65 -29.32
N ILE A 726 -2.98 21.60 -28.01
CA ILE A 726 -4.04 22.37 -27.33
C ILE A 726 -3.75 23.88 -27.46
N ASP A 727 -2.49 24.30 -27.28
CA ASP A 727 -2.10 25.71 -27.38
C ASP A 727 -2.36 26.28 -28.77
N ASP A 728 -2.01 25.54 -29.82
CA ASP A 728 -2.20 25.97 -31.20
C ASP A 728 -3.71 26.01 -31.50
N PHE A 729 -4.44 24.95 -31.15
CA PHE A 729 -5.90 24.87 -31.31
C PHE A 729 -6.60 26.09 -30.72
N VAL A 730 -6.36 26.41 -29.44
CA VAL A 730 -7.11 27.46 -28.75
C VAL A 730 -6.76 28.85 -29.31
N ARG A 731 -5.49 29.09 -29.66
CA ARG A 731 -5.04 30.36 -30.26
C ARG A 731 -5.61 30.57 -31.66
N GLU A 732 -5.77 29.50 -32.42
CA GLU A 732 -6.34 29.55 -33.78
C GLU A 732 -7.86 29.75 -33.74
N ASN A 733 -8.57 29.09 -32.83
CA ASN A 733 -10.04 29.01 -32.84
C ASN A 733 -10.74 30.06 -31.98
N TRP A 734 -10.06 30.69 -31.01
CA TRP A 734 -10.69 31.61 -30.05
C TRP A 734 -9.99 32.98 -30.00
N VAL A 735 -10.80 34.04 -29.95
CA VAL A 735 -10.36 35.44 -29.90
C VAL A 735 -10.11 35.85 -28.45
N GLY A 736 -8.99 36.51 -28.18
CA GLY A 736 -8.69 37.04 -26.85
C GLY A 736 -8.08 36.03 -25.88
N VAL A 737 -7.67 34.85 -26.36
CA VAL A 737 -6.93 33.86 -25.55
C VAL A 737 -5.43 34.20 -25.56
N GLY A 738 -4.86 34.28 -24.35
CA GLY A 738 -3.47 34.63 -24.07
C GLY A 738 -2.63 33.43 -23.62
N GLU A 739 -1.81 33.63 -22.59
CA GLU A 739 -0.89 32.60 -22.10
C GLU A 739 -1.59 31.42 -21.41
N ARG A 740 -1.00 30.22 -21.56
CA ARG A 740 -1.34 29.05 -20.74
C ARG A 740 -0.84 29.27 -19.31
N VAL A 741 -1.71 29.02 -18.33
CA VAL A 741 -1.40 29.14 -16.90
C VAL A 741 -0.79 27.84 -16.38
N ASP A 742 -1.39 26.71 -16.73
CA ASP A 742 -1.03 25.38 -16.26
C ASP A 742 -1.44 24.29 -17.27
N MET A 743 -1.08 23.04 -16.97
CA MET A 743 -1.53 21.87 -17.71
C MET A 743 -1.48 20.64 -16.81
N TYR A 744 -2.48 19.78 -16.93
CA TYR A 744 -2.67 18.58 -16.13
C TYR A 744 -2.81 17.35 -17.04
N SER A 745 -2.41 16.20 -16.51
CA SER A 745 -2.69 14.87 -17.06
C SER A 745 -3.57 14.12 -16.05
N SER A 746 -4.77 13.71 -16.45
CA SER A 746 -5.74 13.00 -15.62
C SER A 746 -6.17 11.66 -16.24
N PRO A 747 -6.34 10.59 -15.46
CA PRO A 747 -6.70 9.29 -15.99
C PRO A 747 -8.19 9.22 -16.34
N TYR A 748 -8.53 8.73 -17.52
CA TYR A 748 -9.85 8.14 -17.79
C TYR A 748 -9.74 6.62 -17.73
N THR A 749 -10.83 5.97 -17.32
CA THR A 749 -10.98 4.51 -17.38
C THR A 749 -12.06 4.19 -18.39
N CYS A 750 -11.69 3.49 -19.45
CA CYS A 750 -12.50 3.30 -20.64
C CYS A 750 -12.75 1.82 -20.92
N THR A 751 -13.99 1.49 -21.25
CA THR A 751 -14.38 0.23 -21.89
C THR A 751 -14.25 0.36 -23.41
N ARG A 752 -14.14 -0.75 -24.13
CA ARG A 752 -14.03 -0.73 -25.61
C ARG A 752 -15.25 -0.12 -26.30
N ASP A 753 -16.44 -0.40 -25.76
CA ASP A 753 -17.71 0.17 -26.24
C ASP A 753 -18.02 1.56 -25.66
N GLN A 754 -17.13 2.06 -24.79
CA GLN A 754 -17.22 3.35 -24.11
C GLN A 754 -18.48 3.52 -23.21
N TYR A 755 -19.21 2.44 -22.96
CA TYR A 755 -20.33 2.42 -22.01
C TYR A 755 -19.84 2.16 -20.58
N PHE A 756 -20.57 2.66 -19.60
CA PHE A 756 -20.24 2.43 -18.19
C PHE A 756 -20.31 0.95 -17.82
N VAL A 757 -19.67 0.58 -16.72
CA VAL A 757 -19.91 -0.69 -16.05
C VAL A 757 -20.57 -0.39 -14.71
N LEU A 758 -21.78 -0.91 -14.49
CA LEU A 758 -22.51 -0.83 -13.23
C LEU A 758 -23.29 -2.13 -13.05
N ASP A 759 -22.73 -3.06 -12.28
CA ASP A 759 -23.35 -4.36 -12.04
C ASP A 759 -22.74 -5.03 -10.81
N ARG A 760 -23.21 -6.24 -10.50
CA ARG A 760 -22.46 -7.17 -9.65
C ARG A 760 -21.33 -7.81 -10.43
N LEU A 761 -20.22 -8.11 -9.75
CA LEU A 761 -19.13 -8.87 -10.33
C LEU A 761 -19.60 -10.31 -10.61
N PRO A 762 -19.43 -10.84 -11.83
CA PRO A 762 -19.75 -12.23 -12.09
C PRO A 762 -18.98 -13.17 -11.16
N SER A 763 -19.68 -14.15 -10.57
CA SER A 763 -19.16 -15.13 -9.59
C SER A 763 -18.88 -14.60 -8.18
N HIS A 764 -19.07 -13.30 -7.91
CA HIS A 764 -18.88 -12.68 -6.60
C HIS A 764 -20.03 -11.70 -6.33
N GLU A 765 -21.19 -12.21 -5.90
CA GLU A 765 -22.42 -11.41 -5.74
C GLU A 765 -22.33 -10.34 -4.63
N GLU A 766 -21.37 -10.49 -3.72
CA GLU A 766 -21.03 -9.55 -2.66
C GLU A 766 -20.41 -8.25 -3.22
N VAL A 767 -19.85 -8.29 -4.42
CA VAL A 767 -19.19 -7.15 -5.06
C VAL A 767 -20.13 -6.48 -6.05
N THR A 768 -20.57 -5.26 -5.73
CA THR A 768 -21.22 -4.36 -6.70
C THR A 768 -20.20 -3.31 -7.13
N LEU A 769 -20.08 -3.01 -8.42
CA LEU A 769 -19.00 -2.15 -8.91
C LEU A 769 -19.49 -1.08 -9.87
N PHE A 770 -18.76 0.04 -9.89
CA PHE A 770 -18.84 1.02 -10.96
C PHE A 770 -17.44 1.36 -11.49
N THR A 771 -17.30 1.28 -12.82
CA THR A 771 -16.08 1.70 -13.54
C THR A 771 -16.40 2.03 -15.00
N GLY A 772 -15.37 2.30 -15.81
CA GLY A 772 -15.56 2.56 -17.25
C GLY A 772 -16.26 3.89 -17.51
N GLY A 773 -15.96 4.93 -16.72
CA GLY A 773 -16.64 6.21 -16.82
C GLY A 773 -16.39 6.98 -18.13
N CYS A 774 -15.36 6.59 -18.89
CA CYS A 774 -15.07 7.09 -20.24
C CYS A 774 -15.12 8.61 -20.37
N GLY A 775 -14.57 9.36 -19.40
CA GLY A 775 -14.56 10.82 -19.39
C GLY A 775 -15.90 11.51 -19.10
N ARG A 776 -17.01 10.80 -19.20
CA ARG A 776 -18.35 11.40 -19.26
C ARG A 776 -19.25 11.12 -18.07
N ALA A 777 -18.85 10.25 -17.13
CA ALA A 777 -19.71 9.76 -16.05
C ALA A 777 -20.15 10.81 -15.00
N PHE A 778 -19.36 11.86 -14.75
CA PHE A 778 -19.59 12.77 -13.60
C PHE A 778 -20.98 13.40 -13.59
N LYS A 779 -21.49 13.77 -14.77
CA LYS A 779 -22.83 14.37 -14.92
C LYS A 779 -23.98 13.48 -14.48
N PHE A 780 -23.74 12.17 -14.39
CA PHE A 780 -24.70 11.16 -13.96
C PHE A 780 -24.54 10.76 -12.49
N ALA A 781 -23.62 11.38 -11.72
CA ALA A 781 -23.17 10.87 -10.41
C ALA A 781 -24.31 10.50 -9.44
N PRO A 782 -25.33 11.34 -9.18
CA PRO A 782 -26.38 10.97 -8.24
C PRO A 782 -27.20 9.78 -8.73
N LEU A 783 -27.49 9.71 -10.04
CA LEU A 783 -28.21 8.58 -10.61
C LEU A 783 -27.38 7.29 -10.52
N LEU A 784 -26.09 7.35 -10.87
CA LEU A 784 -25.19 6.20 -10.78
C LEU A 784 -25.03 5.71 -9.32
N GLY A 785 -24.87 6.63 -8.36
CA GLY A 785 -24.84 6.32 -6.94
C GLY A 785 -26.12 5.66 -6.45
N LYS A 786 -27.28 6.16 -6.88
CA LYS A 786 -28.58 5.55 -6.58
C LYS A 786 -28.69 4.12 -7.11
N LEU A 787 -28.32 3.91 -8.37
CA LEU A 787 -28.37 2.60 -9.02
C LEU A 787 -27.40 1.61 -8.37
N LEU A 788 -26.20 2.08 -7.97
CA LEU A 788 -25.24 1.29 -7.19
C LEU A 788 -25.83 0.86 -5.85
N ALA A 789 -26.43 1.79 -5.10
CA ALA A 789 -27.07 1.50 -3.82
C ALA A 789 -28.23 0.50 -3.99
N GLU A 790 -29.13 0.74 -4.96
CA GLU A 790 -30.24 -0.17 -5.27
C GLU A 790 -29.72 -1.59 -5.59
N LYS A 791 -28.71 -1.72 -6.44
CA LYS A 791 -28.12 -3.02 -6.83
C LYS A 791 -27.45 -3.73 -5.65
N THR A 792 -26.71 -2.97 -4.82
CA THR A 792 -26.06 -3.46 -3.60
C THR A 792 -27.10 -4.01 -2.62
N LEU A 793 -28.23 -3.30 -2.46
CA LEU A 793 -29.35 -3.71 -1.61
C LEU A 793 -30.20 -4.85 -2.22
N GLY A 794 -29.96 -5.24 -3.47
CA GLY A 794 -30.74 -6.26 -4.17
C GLY A 794 -32.11 -5.77 -4.66
N MET A 795 -32.28 -4.45 -4.77
CA MET A 795 -33.49 -3.83 -5.31
C MET A 795 -33.46 -3.85 -6.84
N ALA A 796 -34.65 -3.74 -7.45
CA ALA A 796 -34.76 -3.50 -8.88
C ALA A 796 -34.24 -2.07 -9.20
N PRO A 797 -33.32 -1.92 -10.17
CA PRO A 797 -32.81 -0.62 -10.57
C PRO A 797 -33.91 0.33 -11.05
N SER A 798 -33.88 1.58 -10.60
CA SER A 798 -34.83 2.63 -10.98
C SER A 798 -34.61 3.23 -12.38
N HIS A 799 -33.55 2.78 -13.06
CA HIS A 799 -33.23 3.04 -14.45
C HIS A 799 -32.74 1.73 -15.08
N ASP A 800 -32.97 1.55 -16.38
CA ASP A 800 -32.48 0.36 -17.08
C ASP A 800 -30.95 0.37 -17.11
N ILE A 801 -30.31 -0.61 -16.47
CA ILE A 801 -28.85 -0.75 -16.45
C ILE A 801 -28.37 -1.93 -17.31
N ALA A 802 -29.24 -2.56 -18.12
CA ALA A 802 -28.84 -3.65 -19.00
C ALA A 802 -27.65 -3.28 -19.92
N PRO A 803 -27.56 -2.05 -20.47
CA PRO A 803 -26.38 -1.64 -21.25
C PRO A 803 -25.07 -1.58 -20.45
N PHE A 804 -25.14 -1.52 -19.11
CA PHE A 804 -23.98 -1.37 -18.23
C PHE A 804 -23.52 -2.67 -17.58
N SER A 805 -24.06 -3.83 -17.99
CA SER A 805 -23.71 -5.10 -17.37
C SER A 805 -22.21 -5.38 -17.44
N ALA A 806 -21.66 -5.93 -16.34
CA ALA A 806 -20.28 -6.39 -16.28
C ALA A 806 -20.05 -7.71 -17.06
N ALA A 807 -21.14 -8.39 -17.46
CA ALA A 807 -21.08 -9.64 -18.21
C ALA A 807 -21.13 -9.43 -19.73
N ARG A 808 -21.24 -8.19 -20.23
CA ARG A 808 -21.31 -7.93 -21.67
C ARG A 808 -19.95 -8.13 -22.35
N GLU A 809 -19.97 -8.55 -23.61
CA GLU A 809 -18.79 -9.00 -24.36
C GLU A 809 -17.62 -8.01 -24.33
N CYS A 810 -17.88 -6.71 -24.50
CA CYS A 810 -16.86 -5.66 -24.56
C CYS A 810 -16.16 -5.35 -23.22
N VAL A 811 -16.63 -5.94 -22.12
CA VAL A 811 -16.08 -5.77 -20.76
C VAL A 811 -15.43 -7.06 -20.26
N GLN A 812 -15.80 -8.21 -20.84
CA GLN A 812 -15.17 -9.47 -20.49
C GLN A 812 -13.75 -9.48 -21.05
N TRP A 813 -12.78 -9.64 -20.15
CA TRP A 813 -11.42 -9.90 -20.57
C TRP A 813 -11.41 -11.14 -21.46
N PRO A 814 -10.87 -11.09 -22.69
CA PRO A 814 -10.73 -12.30 -23.48
C PRO A 814 -9.90 -13.25 -22.64
N LYS A 815 -10.54 -14.33 -22.16
CA LYS A 815 -9.80 -15.53 -21.76
C LYS A 815 -9.04 -15.89 -23.01
N VAL A 816 -7.78 -15.44 -23.11
CA VAL A 816 -6.85 -15.97 -24.09
C VAL A 816 -6.98 -17.46 -23.86
N LYS A 817 -7.58 -18.13 -24.83
CA LYS A 817 -7.51 -19.57 -24.92
C LYS A 817 -6.03 -19.84 -24.79
N ALA A 818 -5.62 -20.39 -23.65
CA ALA A 818 -4.42 -21.19 -23.59
C ALA A 818 -4.67 -22.35 -24.58
N MET A 819 -4.36 -22.09 -25.84
CA MET A 819 -4.30 -22.99 -26.98
C MET A 819 -3.03 -22.54 -27.70
N ALA A 820 -1.96 -23.31 -27.84
CA ALA A 820 -1.71 -24.72 -27.59
C ALA A 820 -0.24 -24.90 -27.19
#